data_AF-M7BZL8-F1
#
_entry.id   AF-M7BZL8-F1
#
_cell.length_a   1.000
_cell.length_b   1.000
_cell.length_c   1.000
_cell.angle_alpha   90.00
_cell.angle_beta   90.00
_cell.angle_gamma   90.00
#
_symmetry.space_group_name_H-M   'P 1'
#
loop_
_entity.id
_entity.type
_entity.pdbx_description
1 polymer ?
#
loop_
_entity_poly.entity_id
_entity_poly.type
_entity_poly.pdbx_seq_one_letter_code
_entity_poly.pdbx_strand_id
1 'polypeptide(L)'
;MDQSMVHLWVKTEPFIVGALQIPPPSKFSMHYLRKMSTYVRTRASEGCYPRLFWPMWRHIACGKLQLAKDLAWLYFEIFDSLVERTPEEHLEWAEVVSSCKSEEELEKQRNKLSVDSLQFLLFLYIQQLNKVSLRTSLIGEEWPSPRDKSQSANLTGKSTCQNKNWNDYTHQVFVQNHLLDLLELLLDPDQLTASSHSTHSSLVSPEAVRALSFLIEGTVNKTRTVHPLHELALWQPLHAKNGYSKISKAFSFPKLEAWLRACLTGSPFGTSACLKSGKKLAWAQQVEGTTKRAKIACNAHMVPEVHRMVVMSQVYKQTLAKSSDTLVGAHVKIHRCNESFIYLLSPLRSVTIEKCRNSTFVLGPVQTAIHLHSCDNVKVIGICHRLSISSTTGCTFNILTPTHPLILLGNQAVTFAPYHTHYPMLEDHMARMGLATVPNYWDSPMLVCKENSDASVFRLLPPNEFYTFVIPFEMEGDTTETPGGLPHAYQKALSQREQKIQVWQKTVKEAGLTKDQRKQFQVLVENKFYEWLIHTGHRQQLDSLTADKWQKSSEEEHEEGSEGLSPESQDLVRNQDRNSGYVGPGAEFIWCGVPGGSGGSSTTDGLWQRPVALPLPSTETGRTQHRFHSLVQKRHRKQGRSSSPSQRSTPLEPITFYEEKHFQGRRYECDSDCPDFHTYLSRCNSIRVEGGAWVVYERPNFAGNMFVLTHGEYPEYQRWMGLNDRLSSCKAIHLSSGGQHRIQIFEKGDFGGQMYESTEDCPSVLDEFRIREINACKVLEGAWVFYEHPNFRGRQYLLEKGEYRKPVDWGAVSPTVQSFRCIVE
;
A
#
# COMPACT_ATOMS: atom_id res chain seq x y z
N MET A 1 44.71 -12.08 -14.74
CA MET A 1 44.47 -12.57 -13.37
C MET A 1 43.22 -11.87 -12.85
N ASP A 2 42.10 -12.56 -12.89
CA ASP A 2 40.76 -12.05 -12.56
C ASP A 2 40.73 -11.56 -11.10
N GLN A 3 40.57 -10.24 -10.90
CA GLN A 3 40.36 -9.71 -9.55
C GLN A 3 39.00 -10.20 -9.07
N SER A 4 39.00 -11.03 -8.01
CA SER A 4 37.76 -11.50 -7.43
C SER A 4 36.95 -10.31 -6.90
N MET A 5 35.84 -9.99 -7.56
CA MET A 5 35.01 -8.82 -7.26
C MET A 5 33.86 -9.24 -6.36
N VAL A 6 33.78 -8.62 -5.18
CA VAL A 6 32.66 -8.79 -4.26
C VAL A 6 31.59 -7.77 -4.58
N HIS A 7 30.36 -8.26 -4.70
CA HIS A 7 29.17 -7.45 -4.87
C HIS A 7 28.30 -7.58 -3.62
N LEU A 8 28.03 -6.45 -2.98
CA LEU A 8 27.13 -6.37 -1.82
C LEU A 8 25.84 -5.68 -2.25
N TRP A 9 24.72 -6.03 -1.62
CA TRP A 9 23.44 -5.32 -1.77
C TRP A 9 22.65 -5.34 -0.46
N VAL A 10 21.63 -4.49 -0.40
CA VAL A 10 20.75 -4.36 0.76
C VAL A 10 19.64 -5.42 0.70
N LYS A 11 19.43 -6.13 1.82
CA LYS A 11 18.31 -7.07 2.00
C LYS A 11 16.98 -6.30 1.97
N THR A 12 16.00 -6.79 1.22
CA THR A 12 14.72 -6.10 1.06
C THR A 12 13.75 -6.37 2.21
N GLU A 13 13.79 -7.56 2.79
CA GLU A 13 12.83 -8.03 3.80
C GLU A 13 12.73 -7.14 5.06
N PRO A 14 13.84 -6.70 5.71
CA PRO A 14 13.76 -5.81 6.88
C PRO A 14 13.02 -4.49 6.60
N PHE A 15 13.07 -4.00 5.36
CA PHE A 15 12.43 -2.75 4.97
C PHE A 15 11.00 -2.95 4.48
N ILE A 16 10.72 -4.04 3.75
CA ILE A 16 9.37 -4.34 3.24
C ILE A 16 8.45 -4.78 4.38
N VAL A 17 8.93 -5.67 5.24
CA VAL A 17 8.13 -6.33 6.29
C VAL A 17 8.33 -5.65 7.64
N GLY A 18 9.54 -5.16 7.92
CA GLY A 18 9.93 -4.64 9.24
C GLY A 18 9.73 -3.13 9.45
N ALA A 19 9.93 -2.30 8.44
CA ALA A 19 9.81 -0.85 8.59
C ALA A 19 8.34 -0.40 8.55
N LEU A 20 7.85 0.15 9.66
CA LEU A 20 6.47 0.65 9.76
C LEU A 20 6.31 1.94 8.94
N GLN A 21 5.26 2.02 8.13
CA GLN A 21 4.91 3.17 7.28
C GLN A 21 4.30 4.33 8.08
N ILE A 22 4.98 4.74 9.14
CA ILE A 22 4.61 5.84 10.03
C ILE A 22 5.85 6.72 10.27
N PRO A 23 5.67 8.00 10.62
CA PRO A 23 6.77 8.80 11.14
C PRO A 23 7.41 8.08 12.33
N PRO A 24 8.75 7.91 12.36
CA PRO A 24 9.40 7.26 13.48
C PRO A 24 9.14 8.06 14.76
N PRO A 25 9.02 7.40 15.93
CA PRO A 25 8.99 8.09 17.21
C PRO A 25 10.14 9.09 17.30
N SER A 26 9.88 10.31 17.79
CA SER A 26 10.88 11.38 17.87
C SER A 26 12.13 10.98 18.67
N LYS A 27 12.00 10.01 19.58
CA LYS A 27 13.08 9.44 20.38
C LYS A 27 13.79 8.24 19.76
N PHE A 28 13.55 7.91 18.49
CA PHE A 28 14.39 7.00 17.70
C PHE A 28 15.53 7.73 16.96
N SER A 29 15.82 8.99 17.33
CA SER A 29 17.00 9.68 16.81
C SER A 29 18.29 8.95 17.21
N MET A 30 19.35 9.15 16.42
CA MET A 30 20.70 8.60 16.68
C MET A 30 21.16 8.77 18.13
N HIS A 31 20.94 9.95 18.72
CA HIS A 31 21.31 10.26 20.11
C HIS A 31 20.73 9.27 21.13
N TYR A 32 19.45 8.95 21.03
CA TYR A 32 18.78 8.05 21.96
C TYR A 32 19.14 6.58 21.71
N LEU A 33 19.32 6.19 20.45
CA LEU A 33 19.76 4.83 20.11
C LEU A 33 21.19 4.56 20.60
N ARG A 34 22.09 5.56 20.55
CA ARG A 34 23.42 5.46 21.17
C ARG A 34 23.33 5.29 22.68
N LYS A 35 22.53 6.12 23.36
CA LYS A 35 22.29 5.97 24.81
C LYS A 35 21.75 4.59 25.17
N MET A 36 20.85 4.04 24.35
CA MET A 36 20.36 2.67 24.52
C MET A 36 21.47 1.65 24.35
N SER A 37 22.29 1.75 23.29
CA SER A 37 23.44 0.86 23.06
C SER A 37 24.40 0.88 24.24
N THR A 38 24.78 2.06 24.74
CA THR A 38 25.62 2.21 25.93
C THR A 38 24.96 1.58 27.16
N TYR A 39 23.68 1.86 27.41
CA TYR A 39 22.95 1.33 28.56
C TYR A 39 22.91 -0.20 28.57
N VAL A 40 22.56 -0.82 27.45
CA VAL A 40 22.48 -2.27 27.30
C VAL A 40 23.86 -2.92 27.49
N ARG A 41 24.92 -2.34 26.92
CA ARG A 41 26.29 -2.85 27.04
C ARG A 41 26.87 -2.69 28.45
N THR A 42 26.59 -1.59 29.15
CA THR A 42 27.05 -1.40 30.54
C THR A 42 26.43 -2.39 31.52
N ARG A 43 25.27 -2.97 31.17
CA ARG A 43 24.58 -4.01 31.94
C ARG A 43 24.82 -5.42 31.38
N ALA A 44 25.91 -5.63 30.65
CA ALA A 44 26.27 -6.96 30.12
C ALA A 44 26.40 -8.03 31.22
N SER A 45 26.86 -7.66 32.41
CA SER A 45 26.96 -8.55 33.58
C SER A 45 25.60 -9.02 34.12
N GLU A 46 24.52 -8.29 33.83
CA GLU A 46 23.13 -8.68 34.13
C GLU A 46 22.54 -9.58 33.00
N GLY A 47 23.36 -10.07 32.07
CA GLY A 47 22.93 -10.89 30.93
C GLY A 47 22.22 -10.10 29.83
N CYS A 48 22.28 -8.76 29.85
CA CYS A 48 21.56 -7.90 28.91
C CYS A 48 22.26 -7.70 27.56
N TYR A 49 23.47 -8.25 27.39
CA TYR A 49 24.23 -8.21 26.14
C TYR A 49 24.96 -9.54 25.95
N PRO A 50 24.93 -10.18 24.76
CA PRO A 50 24.42 -9.67 23.47
C PRO A 50 22.90 -9.79 23.27
N ARG A 51 22.16 -10.45 24.18
CA ARG A 51 20.71 -10.66 24.06
C ARG A 51 19.91 -9.65 24.89
N LEU A 52 18.96 -8.97 24.26
CA LEU A 52 18.03 -8.03 24.91
C LEU A 52 16.70 -8.73 25.19
N PHE A 53 16.37 -8.93 26.47
CA PHE A 53 15.10 -9.54 26.88
C PHE A 53 13.95 -8.52 26.90
N TRP A 54 12.72 -9.01 26.68
CA TRP A 54 11.50 -8.19 26.70
C TRP A 54 11.37 -7.28 27.94
N PRO A 55 11.60 -7.72 29.20
CA PRO A 55 11.46 -6.86 30.37
C PRO A 55 12.38 -5.64 30.34
N MET A 56 13.62 -5.84 29.85
CA MET A 56 14.60 -4.76 29.73
C MET A 56 14.24 -3.82 28.59
N TRP A 57 13.84 -4.35 27.43
CA TRP A 57 13.33 -3.52 26.34
C TRP A 57 12.11 -2.70 26.78
N ARG A 58 11.13 -3.32 27.44
CA ARG A 58 9.95 -2.66 28.01
C ARG A 58 10.34 -1.53 28.96
N HIS A 59 11.31 -1.75 29.84
CA HIS A 59 11.83 -0.71 30.74
C HIS A 59 12.44 0.47 29.97
N ILE A 60 13.27 0.21 28.96
CA ILE A 60 13.89 1.25 28.13
C ILE A 60 12.83 1.99 27.31
N ALA A 61 11.98 1.26 26.59
CA ALA A 61 10.97 1.78 25.70
C ALA A 61 9.91 2.60 26.44
N CYS A 62 9.31 2.06 27.50
CA CYS A 62 8.25 2.74 28.24
C CYS A 62 8.82 3.81 29.19
N GLY A 63 9.92 3.51 29.87
CA GLY A 63 10.50 4.41 30.87
C GLY A 63 11.31 5.55 30.25
N LYS A 64 12.28 5.23 29.38
CA LYS A 64 13.22 6.22 28.82
C LYS A 64 12.71 6.83 27.52
N LEU A 65 12.21 5.99 26.61
CA LEU A 65 11.70 6.42 25.30
C LEU A 65 10.22 6.87 25.37
N GLN A 66 9.52 6.64 26.48
CA GLN A 66 8.11 7.02 26.66
C GLN A 66 7.19 6.48 25.55
N LEU A 67 7.48 5.29 25.04
CA LEU A 67 6.60 4.57 24.14
C LEU A 67 5.46 3.91 24.92
N ALA A 68 4.28 3.81 24.32
CA ALA A 68 3.22 2.96 24.86
C ALA A 68 3.67 1.48 24.89
N LYS A 69 3.21 0.72 25.88
CA LYS A 69 3.54 -0.71 26.05
C LYS A 69 3.27 -1.50 24.77
N ASP A 70 2.11 -1.30 24.16
CA ASP A 70 1.69 -2.03 22.96
C ASP A 70 2.56 -1.71 21.75
N LEU A 71 2.95 -0.44 21.59
CA LEU A 71 3.86 -0.03 20.52
C LEU A 71 5.28 -0.57 20.75
N ALA A 72 5.74 -0.62 21.99
CA ALA A 72 7.03 -1.23 22.34
C ALA A 72 7.03 -2.73 22.05
N TRP A 73 5.93 -3.43 22.38
CA TRP A 73 5.73 -4.84 22.05
C TRP A 73 5.70 -5.04 20.54
N LEU A 74 4.98 -4.20 19.81
CA LEU A 74 4.89 -4.27 18.36
C LEU A 74 6.28 -4.25 17.69
N TYR A 75 7.16 -3.32 18.07
CA TYR A 75 8.51 -3.29 17.51
C TYR A 75 9.32 -4.55 17.84
N PHE A 76 9.15 -5.09 19.05
CA PHE A 76 9.81 -6.32 19.48
C PHE A 76 9.31 -7.53 18.67
N GLU A 77 7.99 -7.68 18.56
CA GLU A 77 7.31 -8.75 17.80
C GLU A 77 7.60 -8.67 16.31
N ILE A 78 7.62 -7.48 15.71
CA ILE A 78 7.99 -7.30 14.30
C ILE A 78 9.42 -7.79 14.07
N PHE A 79 10.36 -7.39 14.91
CA PHE A 79 11.74 -7.84 14.77
C PHE A 79 11.86 -9.36 14.94
N ASP A 80 11.18 -9.91 15.95
CA ASP A 80 11.15 -11.34 16.21
C ASP A 80 10.61 -12.13 15.00
N SER A 81 9.60 -11.61 14.30
CA SER A 81 9.04 -12.20 13.08
C SER A 81 9.98 -12.16 11.86
N LEU A 82 11.04 -11.34 11.88
CA LEU A 82 12.06 -11.28 10.82
C LEU A 82 13.19 -12.29 11.04
N VAL A 83 13.31 -12.85 12.24
CA VAL A 83 14.28 -13.90 12.55
C VAL A 83 13.71 -15.23 12.06
N GLU A 84 14.52 -16.02 11.35
CA GLU A 84 14.09 -17.33 10.87
C GLU A 84 13.85 -18.28 12.06
N ARG A 85 12.59 -18.66 12.24
CA ARG A 85 12.12 -19.71 13.15
C ARG A 85 11.47 -20.82 12.36
N THR A 86 11.47 -22.02 12.92
CA THR A 86 10.80 -23.14 12.26
C THR A 86 9.28 -23.00 12.39
N PRO A 87 8.50 -23.54 11.45
CA PRO A 87 7.04 -23.57 11.56
C PRO A 87 6.55 -24.17 12.87
N GLU A 88 7.25 -25.17 13.41
CA GLU A 88 6.94 -25.85 14.66
C GLU A 88 7.05 -24.90 15.85
N GLU A 89 8.14 -24.12 15.95
CA GLU A 89 8.33 -23.12 17.01
C GLU A 89 7.22 -22.06 17.01
N HIS A 90 6.72 -21.67 15.84
CA HIS A 90 5.59 -20.76 15.72
C HIS A 90 4.28 -21.38 16.20
N LEU A 91 4.03 -22.64 15.89
CA LEU A 91 2.84 -23.37 16.33
C LEU A 91 2.86 -23.60 17.84
N GLU A 92 4.01 -24.00 18.40
CA GLU A 92 4.20 -24.14 19.84
C GLU A 92 3.94 -22.81 20.57
N TRP A 93 4.47 -21.70 20.03
CA TRP A 93 4.20 -20.38 20.58
C TRP A 93 2.70 -20.02 20.52
N ALA A 94 2.03 -20.31 19.40
CA ALA A 94 0.60 -20.05 19.26
C ALA A 94 -0.24 -20.88 20.25
N GLU A 95 0.13 -22.14 20.50
CA GLU A 95 -0.50 -23.00 21.50
C GLU A 95 -0.30 -22.43 22.92
N VAL A 96 0.93 -22.03 23.25
CA VAL A 96 1.24 -21.39 24.54
C VAL A 96 0.41 -20.11 24.74
N VAL A 97 0.33 -19.25 23.72
CA VAL A 97 -0.48 -18.01 23.79
C VAL A 97 -1.97 -18.32 23.91
N SER A 98 -2.48 -19.29 23.16
CA SER A 98 -3.88 -19.75 23.21
C SER A 98 -4.26 -20.31 24.59
N SER A 99 -3.31 -20.97 25.26
CA SER A 99 -3.52 -21.53 26.61
C SER A 99 -3.57 -20.48 27.73
N CYS A 100 -3.06 -19.26 27.48
CA CYS A 100 -3.02 -18.19 28.48
C CYS A 100 -4.42 -17.60 28.69
N LYS A 101 -4.91 -17.62 29.94
CA LYS A 101 -6.26 -17.14 30.30
C LYS A 101 -6.29 -15.69 30.75
N SER A 102 -5.12 -15.13 31.09
CA SER A 102 -4.97 -13.75 31.57
C SER A 102 -3.81 -13.02 30.89
N GLU A 103 -3.88 -11.69 30.83
CA GLU A 103 -2.81 -10.85 30.29
C GLU A 103 -1.50 -11.02 31.10
N GLU A 104 -1.59 -11.30 32.40
CA GLU A 104 -0.42 -11.55 33.26
C GLU A 104 0.32 -12.85 32.90
N GLU A 105 -0.41 -13.92 32.58
CA GLU A 105 0.18 -15.17 32.11
C GLU A 105 0.86 -14.98 30.76
N LEU A 106 0.20 -14.27 29.84
CA LEU A 106 0.79 -13.92 28.54
C LEU A 106 2.08 -13.11 28.72
N GLU A 107 2.07 -12.11 29.59
CA GLU A 107 3.25 -11.30 29.89
C GLU A 107 4.38 -12.14 30.50
N LYS A 108 4.08 -13.14 31.35
CA LYS A 108 5.09 -14.09 31.88
C LYS A 108 5.75 -14.90 30.75
N GLN A 109 5.00 -15.29 29.72
CA GLN A 109 5.59 -15.95 28.55
C GLN A 109 6.43 -14.98 27.73
N ARG A 110 5.94 -13.76 27.50
CA ARG A 110 6.69 -12.69 26.79
C ARG A 110 8.02 -12.38 27.45
N ASN A 111 8.10 -12.43 28.78
CA ASN A 111 9.33 -12.16 29.54
C ASN A 111 10.48 -13.14 29.23
N LYS A 112 10.19 -14.32 28.67
CA LYS A 112 11.20 -15.31 28.28
C LYS A 112 11.85 -15.00 26.93
N LEU A 113 11.24 -14.11 26.13
CA LEU A 113 11.71 -13.80 24.79
C LEU A 113 12.89 -12.82 24.83
N SER A 114 13.81 -13.04 23.90
CA SER A 114 15.00 -12.20 23.73
C SER A 114 15.38 -12.06 22.27
N VAL A 115 15.97 -10.91 21.94
CA VAL A 115 16.43 -10.56 20.58
C VAL A 115 17.91 -10.23 20.60
N ASP A 116 18.58 -10.29 19.44
CA ASP A 116 19.96 -9.79 19.32
C ASP A 116 19.97 -8.26 19.46
N SER A 117 20.76 -7.75 20.41
CA SER A 117 20.73 -6.33 20.77
C SER A 117 21.21 -5.43 19.63
N LEU A 118 22.21 -5.86 18.87
CA LEU A 118 22.82 -5.05 17.81
C LEU A 118 21.94 -5.03 16.56
N GLN A 119 21.41 -6.19 16.16
CA GLN A 119 20.46 -6.27 15.06
C GLN A 119 19.17 -5.52 15.39
N PHE A 120 18.69 -5.59 16.63
CA PHE A 120 17.51 -4.84 17.07
C PHE A 120 17.76 -3.33 17.04
N LEU A 121 18.95 -2.84 17.42
CA LEU A 121 19.32 -1.43 17.27
C LEU A 121 19.30 -0.96 15.81
N LEU A 122 19.82 -1.78 14.88
CA LEU A 122 19.75 -1.50 13.45
C LEU A 122 18.29 -1.47 12.97
N PHE A 123 17.47 -2.43 13.42
CA PHE A 123 16.04 -2.48 13.12
C PHE A 123 15.27 -1.23 13.59
N LEU A 124 15.56 -0.72 14.79
CA LEU A 124 14.97 0.52 15.28
C LEU A 124 15.46 1.73 14.47
N TYR A 125 16.72 1.72 14.03
CA TYR A 125 17.28 2.80 13.21
C TYR A 125 16.62 2.88 11.82
N ILE A 126 16.39 1.75 11.14
CA ILE A 126 15.78 1.73 9.79
C ILE A 126 14.34 2.26 9.77
N GLN A 127 13.66 2.35 10.93
CA GLN A 127 12.35 3.00 11.02
C GLN A 127 12.41 4.48 10.59
N GLN A 128 13.60 5.09 10.58
CA GLN A 128 13.80 6.44 10.06
C GLN A 128 13.65 6.57 8.53
N LEU A 129 13.57 5.47 7.77
CA LEU A 129 13.34 5.49 6.33
C LEU A 129 12.15 6.39 5.94
N ASN A 130 11.07 6.31 6.72
CA ASN A 130 9.82 7.02 6.43
C ASN A 130 9.83 8.50 6.85
N LYS A 131 10.88 8.97 7.53
CA LYS A 131 11.12 10.40 7.79
C LYS A 131 11.37 11.20 6.51
N VAL A 132 11.92 10.54 5.48
CA VAL A 132 12.22 11.12 4.16
C VAL A 132 11.14 10.77 3.13
N SER A 133 10.64 9.53 3.16
CA SER A 133 9.67 8.98 2.17
C SER A 133 8.25 9.58 2.27
N LEU A 134 7.80 9.98 3.46
CA LEU A 134 6.46 10.57 3.67
C LEU A 134 6.33 12.02 3.17
N ARG A 135 7.44 12.70 2.86
CA ARG A 135 7.43 14.02 2.19
C ARG A 135 7.28 13.90 0.67
N THR A 136 7.77 12.83 0.07
CA THR A 136 7.76 12.58 -1.39
C THR A 136 6.54 11.81 -1.88
N SER A 137 5.86 11.06 -1.00
CA SER A 137 4.64 10.29 -1.33
C SER A 137 3.36 11.13 -1.42
N LEU A 138 3.40 12.40 -1.00
CA LEU A 138 2.30 13.38 -1.16
C LEU A 138 2.19 13.94 -2.59
N ILE A 139 3.13 13.61 -3.49
CA ILE A 139 3.09 13.93 -4.91
C ILE A 139 2.58 12.68 -5.65
N GLY A 140 1.28 12.44 -5.56
CA GLY A 140 0.64 11.29 -6.20
C GLY A 140 0.59 11.46 -7.73
N GLU A 141 1.29 10.61 -8.46
CA GLU A 141 0.99 10.38 -9.88
C GLU A 141 -0.42 9.78 -10.01
N GLU A 142 -1.32 10.62 -10.53
CA GLU A 142 -2.72 10.30 -10.79
C GLU A 142 -2.83 9.27 -11.93
N TRP A 143 -3.69 8.26 -11.75
CA TRP A 143 -3.99 7.28 -12.78
C TRP A 143 -4.79 7.92 -13.93
N PRO A 144 -4.55 7.58 -15.22
CA PRO A 144 -5.29 8.15 -16.34
C PRO A 144 -6.78 7.79 -16.27
N SER A 145 -7.66 8.78 -16.39
CA SER A 145 -9.10 8.58 -16.50
C SER A 145 -9.50 8.08 -17.91
N PRO A 146 -10.58 7.30 -18.05
CA PRO A 146 -10.99 6.72 -19.32
C PRO A 146 -11.79 7.71 -20.16
N ARG A 147 -11.12 8.64 -20.84
CA ARG A 147 -11.60 9.22 -22.10
C ARG A 147 -10.43 9.43 -23.06
N ASP A 148 -10.71 9.06 -24.31
CA ASP A 148 -9.94 9.25 -25.54
C ASP A 148 -8.82 8.24 -25.87
N LYS A 149 -9.28 7.20 -26.57
CA LYS A 149 -8.50 6.41 -27.52
C LYS A 149 -8.21 7.27 -28.77
N SER A 150 -6.94 7.38 -29.13
CA SER A 150 -6.52 7.29 -30.54
C SER A 150 -5.10 6.73 -30.63
N GLN A 151 -4.99 5.49 -31.12
CA GLN A 151 -3.80 4.88 -31.71
C GLN A 151 -3.51 5.61 -33.06
N SER A 152 -2.33 5.66 -33.67
CA SER A 152 -1.29 4.65 -33.87
C SER A 152 0.01 5.28 -34.43
N ALA A 153 1.17 4.75 -34.01
CA ALA A 153 2.26 4.15 -34.82
C ALA A 153 3.20 5.08 -35.64
N ASN A 154 4.48 5.19 -35.22
CA ASN A 154 5.60 4.48 -35.89
C ASN A 154 6.99 4.72 -35.23
N LEU A 155 7.56 3.61 -34.76
CA LEU A 155 8.95 3.13 -34.85
C LEU A 155 10.13 4.15 -35.00
N THR A 156 10.98 4.25 -33.96
CA THR A 156 12.37 3.71 -33.88
C THR A 156 13.25 4.57 -32.96
N GLY A 157 13.89 3.93 -31.98
CA GLY A 157 14.82 4.58 -31.04
C GLY A 157 14.78 3.97 -29.64
N LYS A 158 15.40 2.80 -29.47
CA LYS A 158 15.60 2.18 -28.14
C LYS A 158 16.68 2.93 -27.36
N SER A 159 16.33 3.51 -26.20
CA SER A 159 17.12 3.40 -24.95
C SER A 159 16.39 4.00 -23.73
N THR A 160 15.85 3.08 -22.93
CA THR A 160 15.75 3.02 -21.45
C THR A 160 15.04 4.11 -20.63
N CYS A 161 13.72 3.96 -20.49
CA CYS A 161 12.93 4.45 -19.37
C CYS A 161 13.25 3.66 -18.07
N GLN A 162 14.00 4.26 -17.14
CA GLN A 162 14.17 3.71 -15.79
C GLN A 162 13.03 4.20 -14.88
N ASN A 163 12.06 3.33 -14.60
CA ASN A 163 11.03 3.56 -13.58
C ASN A 163 11.68 3.62 -12.18
N LYS A 164 11.82 4.82 -11.61
CA LYS A 164 12.43 5.10 -10.29
C LYS A 164 11.54 4.77 -9.07
N ASN A 165 10.42 4.04 -9.26
CA ASN A 165 9.37 3.87 -8.24
C ASN A 165 9.38 2.52 -7.51
N TRP A 166 10.52 1.84 -7.43
CA TRP A 166 10.61 0.56 -6.71
C TRP A 166 11.48 0.68 -5.45
N ASN A 167 10.96 0.15 -4.35
CA ASN A 167 11.50 0.33 -2.99
C ASN A 167 12.98 -0.07 -2.87
N ASP A 168 13.50 -1.01 -3.68
CA ASP A 168 14.88 -1.49 -3.59
C ASP A 168 15.93 -0.36 -3.76
N TYR A 169 15.71 0.57 -4.71
CA TYR A 169 16.63 1.70 -4.89
C TYR A 169 16.56 2.66 -3.70
N THR A 170 15.36 2.92 -3.18
CA THR A 170 15.19 3.78 -2.00
C THR A 170 15.86 3.19 -0.76
N HIS A 171 15.78 1.86 -0.57
CA HIS A 171 16.45 1.17 0.54
C HIS A 171 17.97 1.23 0.38
N GLN A 172 18.49 1.00 -0.84
CA GLN A 172 19.92 1.12 -1.14
C GLN A 172 20.44 2.52 -0.84
N VAL A 173 19.77 3.56 -1.35
CA VAL A 173 20.16 4.96 -1.12
C VAL A 173 20.11 5.31 0.37
N PHE A 174 19.09 4.82 1.10
CA PHE A 174 19.01 5.02 2.55
C PHE A 174 20.22 4.41 3.27
N VAL A 175 20.53 3.13 3.03
CA VAL A 175 21.68 2.48 3.68
C VAL A 175 23.00 3.14 3.28
N GLN A 176 23.17 3.53 2.01
CA GLN A 176 24.36 4.25 1.56
C GLN A 176 24.50 5.60 2.28
N ASN A 177 23.44 6.39 2.38
CA ASN A 177 23.50 7.71 3.03
C ASN A 177 23.72 7.60 4.55
N HIS A 178 23.21 6.54 5.18
CA HIS A 178 23.32 6.32 6.62
C HIS A 178 24.37 5.27 7.02
N LEU A 179 25.28 4.87 6.13
CA LEU A 179 26.24 3.80 6.44
C LEU A 179 27.16 4.16 7.62
N LEU A 180 27.63 5.41 7.69
CA LEU A 180 28.44 5.92 8.80
C LEU A 180 27.68 5.82 10.12
N ASP A 181 26.45 6.34 10.13
CA ASP A 181 25.52 6.30 11.25
C ASP A 181 25.31 4.87 11.78
N LEU A 182 25.05 3.93 10.87
CA LEU A 182 24.84 2.51 11.18
C LEU A 182 26.09 1.86 11.79
N LEU A 183 27.28 2.14 11.24
CA LEU A 183 28.55 1.62 11.77
C LEU A 183 28.90 2.24 13.12
N GLU A 184 28.71 3.55 13.30
CA GLU A 184 28.94 4.24 14.58
C GLU A 184 28.01 3.72 15.68
N LEU A 185 26.78 3.33 15.34
CA LEU A 185 25.83 2.74 16.30
C LEU A 185 26.29 1.37 16.83
N LEU A 186 27.06 0.63 16.02
CA LEU A 186 27.55 -0.71 16.33
C LEU A 186 28.92 -0.70 17.04
N LEU A 187 29.63 0.44 17.05
CA LEU A 187 30.88 0.58 17.77
C LEU A 187 30.69 0.44 19.29
N ASP A 188 31.76 0.03 19.97
CA ASP A 188 31.78 0.07 21.42
C ASP A 188 31.81 1.53 21.91
N PRO A 189 31.08 1.89 22.99
CA PRO A 189 30.98 3.28 23.45
C PRO A 189 32.34 3.94 23.73
N ASP A 190 33.33 3.16 24.20
CA ASP A 190 34.67 3.65 24.52
C ASP A 190 35.51 4.01 23.28
N GLN A 191 35.07 3.58 22.09
CA GLN A 191 35.72 3.88 20.81
C GLN A 191 35.21 5.17 20.16
N LEU A 192 34.22 5.84 20.78
CA LEU A 192 33.64 7.09 20.31
C LEU A 192 34.24 8.28 21.07
N THR A 193 34.44 9.38 20.35
CA THR A 193 34.86 10.66 20.94
C THR A 193 33.77 11.27 21.84
N ALA A 194 34.11 12.28 22.64
CA ALA A 194 33.12 13.05 23.42
C ALA A 194 32.01 13.67 22.55
N SER A 195 32.29 13.95 21.28
CA SER A 195 31.33 14.37 20.26
C SER A 195 30.52 13.22 19.62
N SER A 196 30.66 12.00 20.12
CA SER A 196 29.98 10.79 19.63
C SER A 196 30.29 10.43 18.16
N HIS A 197 31.50 10.70 17.71
CA HIS A 197 32.01 10.33 16.38
C HIS A 197 33.14 9.32 16.48
N SER A 198 33.26 8.46 15.49
CA SER A 198 34.40 7.55 15.37
C SER A 198 35.69 8.31 15.09
N THR A 199 36.83 7.70 15.41
CA THR A 199 38.16 8.21 15.07
C THR A 199 38.81 7.33 14.00
N HIS A 200 39.87 7.81 13.37
CA HIS A 200 40.66 7.00 12.42
C HIS A 200 41.25 5.73 13.05
N SER A 201 41.36 5.67 14.39
CA SER A 201 41.85 4.50 15.14
C SER A 201 40.74 3.58 15.64
N SER A 202 39.45 3.91 15.47
CA SER A 202 38.35 3.07 15.91
C SER A 202 38.38 1.70 15.23
N LEU A 203 38.13 0.65 16.03
CA LEU A 203 38.08 -0.74 15.57
C LEU A 203 36.64 -1.25 15.61
N VAL A 204 36.21 -1.94 14.55
CA VAL A 204 34.90 -2.59 14.45
C VAL A 204 35.06 -4.07 14.73
N SER A 205 34.28 -4.61 15.67
CA SER A 205 34.31 -6.02 16.04
C SER A 205 33.63 -6.92 14.98
N PRO A 206 34.01 -8.21 14.91
CA PRO A 206 33.31 -9.18 14.06
C PRO A 206 31.82 -9.31 14.38
N GLU A 207 31.43 -9.13 15.64
CA GLU A 207 30.04 -9.13 16.11
C GLU A 207 29.24 -7.98 15.49
N ALA A 208 29.82 -6.79 15.39
CA ALA A 208 29.20 -5.65 14.72
C ALA A 208 28.98 -5.92 13.23
N VAL A 209 29.96 -6.54 12.54
CA VAL A 209 29.80 -6.92 11.13
C VAL A 209 28.76 -8.03 10.95
N ARG A 210 28.67 -8.96 11.90
CA ARG A 210 27.60 -9.98 11.95
C ARG A 210 26.23 -9.35 12.11
N ALA A 211 26.09 -8.34 12.98
CA ALA A 211 24.85 -7.58 13.11
C ALA A 211 24.48 -6.86 11.81
N LEU A 212 25.45 -6.25 11.11
CA LEU A 212 25.21 -5.58 9.83
C LEU A 212 24.77 -6.55 8.71
N SER A 213 25.04 -7.85 8.86
CA SER A 213 24.53 -8.89 7.96
C SER A 213 23.00 -9.01 7.97
N PHE A 214 22.32 -8.44 8.98
CA PHE A 214 20.87 -8.28 9.00
C PHE A 214 20.37 -7.39 7.86
N LEU A 215 21.16 -6.39 7.43
CA LEU A 215 20.78 -5.43 6.39
C LEU A 215 21.47 -5.67 5.05
N ILE A 216 22.65 -6.28 5.05
CA ILE A 216 23.52 -6.40 3.86
C ILE A 216 23.94 -7.85 3.67
N GLU A 217 23.86 -8.31 2.43
CA GLU A 217 24.36 -9.60 1.99
C GLU A 217 25.11 -9.44 0.65
N GLY A 218 25.75 -10.49 0.16
CA GLY A 218 26.50 -10.38 -1.09
C GLY A 218 26.93 -11.69 -1.70
N THR A 219 27.74 -11.60 -2.76
CA THR A 219 28.34 -12.75 -3.43
C THR A 219 29.75 -12.44 -3.93
N VAL A 220 30.49 -13.50 -4.25
CA VAL A 220 31.83 -13.49 -4.83
C VAL A 220 31.75 -13.96 -6.29
N ASN A 221 32.38 -13.24 -7.22
CA ASN A 221 32.68 -13.72 -8.59
C ASN A 221 31.50 -14.20 -9.45
N LYS A 222 30.37 -13.48 -9.47
CA LYS A 222 29.14 -13.87 -10.20
C LYS A 222 28.67 -15.31 -9.91
N THR A 223 29.19 -15.94 -8.85
CA THR A 223 28.65 -17.19 -8.36
C THR A 223 27.21 -16.94 -7.93
N ARG A 224 26.34 -17.94 -8.09
CA ARG A 224 24.94 -17.76 -7.70
C ARG A 224 24.75 -17.82 -6.19
N THR A 225 25.77 -18.22 -5.41
CA THR A 225 25.67 -18.40 -3.97
C THR A 225 25.66 -17.04 -3.26
N VAL A 226 24.72 -16.87 -2.34
CA VAL A 226 24.59 -15.66 -1.52
C VAL A 226 25.18 -15.96 -0.16
N HIS A 227 26.03 -15.07 0.32
CA HIS A 227 26.69 -15.19 1.61
C HIS A 227 26.34 -13.98 2.48
N PRO A 228 26.20 -14.18 3.80
CA PRO A 228 26.03 -13.06 4.73
C PRO A 228 27.30 -12.19 4.75
N LEU A 229 27.13 -10.90 5.04
CA LEU A 229 28.24 -9.93 4.98
C LEU A 229 29.44 -10.32 5.83
N HIS A 230 29.22 -10.87 7.03
CA HIS A 230 30.31 -11.22 7.95
C HIS A 230 31.21 -12.35 7.44
N GLU A 231 30.68 -13.32 6.70
CA GLU A 231 31.48 -14.37 6.06
C GLU A 231 32.35 -13.77 4.94
N LEU A 232 31.76 -12.90 4.12
CA LEU A 232 32.47 -12.20 3.05
C LEU A 232 33.56 -11.29 3.59
N ALA A 233 33.28 -10.55 4.68
CA ALA A 233 34.23 -9.66 5.31
C ALA A 233 35.44 -10.42 5.91
N LEU A 234 35.23 -11.66 6.39
CA LEU A 234 36.30 -12.50 6.93
C LEU A 234 37.07 -13.27 5.83
N TRP A 235 36.69 -13.14 4.56
CA TRP A 235 37.39 -13.80 3.47
C TRP A 235 38.79 -13.22 3.25
N GLN A 236 39.81 -14.08 3.36
CA GLN A 236 41.23 -13.69 3.43
C GLN A 236 41.71 -12.74 2.31
N PRO A 237 41.32 -12.90 1.03
CA PRO A 237 41.75 -12.01 -0.05
C PRO A 237 41.33 -10.54 0.13
N LEU A 238 40.35 -10.28 1.00
CA LEU A 238 39.78 -8.95 1.21
C LEU A 238 40.32 -8.24 2.45
N HIS A 239 41.08 -8.92 3.33
CA HIS A 239 41.56 -8.36 4.59
C HIS A 239 42.34 -7.05 4.40
N ALA A 240 43.14 -6.95 3.35
CA ALA A 240 43.86 -5.72 3.01
C ALA A 240 42.93 -4.57 2.60
N LYS A 241 41.82 -4.88 1.91
CA LYS A 241 40.85 -3.91 1.39
C LYS A 241 39.87 -3.44 2.46
N ASN A 242 39.33 -4.36 3.25
CA ASN A 242 38.36 -4.05 4.31
C ASN A 242 39.00 -3.70 5.66
N GLY A 243 40.33 -3.84 5.78
CA GLY A 243 41.08 -3.46 6.97
C GLY A 243 40.99 -4.43 8.14
N TYR A 244 40.66 -5.71 7.90
CA TYR A 244 40.71 -6.75 8.93
C TYR A 244 42.14 -7.06 9.35
N SER A 245 42.40 -7.10 10.66
CA SER A 245 43.68 -7.51 11.23
C SER A 245 43.51 -8.83 11.99
N LYS A 246 44.32 -9.83 11.62
CA LYS A 246 44.38 -11.13 12.32
C LYS A 246 44.90 -10.99 13.76
N ILE A 247 45.65 -9.93 14.05
CA ILE A 247 46.26 -9.69 15.36
C ILE A 247 45.21 -9.14 16.33
N SER A 248 44.51 -8.07 15.93
CA SER A 248 43.48 -7.45 16.77
C SER A 248 42.12 -8.17 16.68
N LYS A 249 41.96 -9.09 15.72
CA LYS A 249 40.69 -9.75 15.38
C LYS A 249 39.56 -8.75 15.12
N ALA A 250 39.89 -7.62 14.52
CA ALA A 250 38.96 -6.50 14.31
C ALA A 250 39.25 -5.80 12.98
N PHE A 251 38.28 -5.03 12.52
CA PHE A 251 38.35 -4.24 11.28
C PHE A 251 38.69 -2.79 11.60
N SER A 252 39.53 -2.17 10.78
CA SER A 252 39.71 -0.71 10.81
C SER A 252 38.43 -0.03 10.31
N PHE A 253 37.84 0.85 11.14
CA PHE A 253 36.60 1.56 10.81
C PHE A 253 36.64 2.26 9.44
N PRO A 254 37.60 3.16 9.14
CA PRO A 254 37.60 3.89 7.87
C PRO A 254 37.81 2.97 6.65
N LYS A 255 38.58 1.89 6.80
CA LYS A 255 38.78 0.93 5.69
C LYS A 255 37.54 0.09 5.43
N LEU A 256 36.87 -0.36 6.49
CA LEU A 256 35.64 -1.13 6.38
C LEU A 256 34.51 -0.30 5.76
N GLU A 257 34.33 0.94 6.21
CA GLU A 257 33.32 1.85 5.69
C GLU A 257 33.52 2.14 4.20
N ALA A 258 34.76 2.47 3.80
CA ALA A 258 35.09 2.72 2.41
C ALA A 258 34.89 1.48 1.53
N TRP A 259 35.26 0.29 2.03
CA TRP A 259 35.06 -0.97 1.33
C TRP A 259 33.57 -1.29 1.14
N LEU A 260 32.76 -1.13 2.18
CA LEU A 260 31.31 -1.33 2.10
C LEU A 260 30.66 -0.40 1.07
N ARG A 261 31.02 0.89 1.07
CA ARG A 261 30.53 1.85 0.06
C ARG A 261 30.92 1.45 -1.36
N ALA A 262 32.17 1.03 -1.56
CA ALA A 262 32.69 0.67 -2.87
C ALA A 262 32.04 -0.61 -3.42
N CYS A 263 31.67 -1.54 -2.54
CA CYS A 263 31.06 -2.82 -2.91
C CYS A 263 29.53 -2.82 -2.95
N LEU A 264 28.85 -1.81 -2.37
CA LEU A 264 27.38 -1.71 -2.36
C LEU A 264 26.83 -1.36 -3.76
N THR A 265 26.07 -2.29 -4.31
CA THR A 265 25.46 -2.24 -5.64
C THR A 265 23.94 -2.47 -5.57
N GLY A 266 23.24 -2.30 -6.69
CA GLY A 266 21.81 -2.58 -6.76
C GLY A 266 21.52 -4.07 -6.62
N SER A 267 20.47 -4.42 -5.86
CA SER A 267 20.13 -5.82 -5.61
C SER A 267 19.85 -6.58 -6.92
N PRO A 268 20.55 -7.70 -7.20
CA PRO A 268 20.29 -8.53 -8.36
C PRO A 268 18.99 -9.35 -8.24
N PHE A 269 18.39 -9.40 -7.05
CA PHE A 269 17.20 -10.19 -6.73
C PHE A 269 15.97 -9.35 -6.41
N GLY A 270 16.12 -8.02 -6.33
CA GLY A 270 15.04 -7.09 -6.03
C GLY A 270 14.02 -6.94 -7.17
N THR A 271 12.93 -6.25 -6.86
CA THR A 271 11.83 -5.88 -7.76
C THR A 271 12.33 -5.33 -9.12
N SER A 272 13.31 -4.43 -9.10
CA SER A 272 13.84 -3.80 -10.31
C SER A 272 14.59 -4.78 -11.21
N ALA A 273 15.37 -5.68 -10.62
CA ALA A 273 16.07 -6.72 -11.35
C ALA A 273 15.09 -7.80 -11.85
N CYS A 274 14.13 -8.19 -11.02
CA CYS A 274 13.06 -9.14 -11.39
C CYS A 274 12.28 -8.65 -12.62
N LEU A 275 11.93 -7.37 -12.71
CA LEU A 275 11.24 -6.84 -13.90
C LEU A 275 12.12 -6.73 -15.15
N LYS A 276 13.43 -6.51 -14.99
CA LYS A 276 14.37 -6.34 -16.11
C LYS A 276 14.87 -7.68 -16.68
N SER A 277 15.27 -8.60 -15.81
CA SER A 277 15.93 -9.87 -16.14
C SER A 277 15.23 -11.11 -15.56
N GLY A 278 14.11 -10.93 -14.86
CA GLY A 278 13.27 -12.03 -14.36
C GLY A 278 12.64 -12.87 -15.47
N LYS A 279 12.30 -14.12 -15.16
CA LYS A 279 11.49 -14.96 -16.04
C LYS A 279 10.11 -14.34 -16.13
N LYS A 280 9.71 -13.89 -17.32
CA LYS A 280 8.36 -13.40 -17.57
C LYS A 280 7.39 -14.58 -17.50
N LEU A 281 6.36 -14.44 -16.69
CA LEU A 281 5.36 -15.47 -16.51
C LEU A 281 4.13 -15.13 -17.34
N ALA A 282 3.74 -16.08 -18.18
CA ALA A 282 2.52 -16.02 -18.98
C ALA A 282 1.37 -16.58 -18.15
N TRP A 283 0.87 -15.83 -17.17
CA TRP A 283 -0.30 -16.26 -16.38
C TRP A 283 -1.63 -15.73 -16.94
N ALA A 284 -1.59 -15.04 -18.08
CA ALA A 284 -2.77 -14.54 -18.75
C ALA A 284 -3.31 -15.57 -19.74
N GLN A 285 -4.61 -15.85 -19.63
CA GLN A 285 -5.49 -16.32 -20.69
C GLN A 285 -5.52 -15.25 -21.79
N GLN A 286 -5.47 -15.63 -23.08
CA GLN A 286 -5.64 -14.67 -24.17
C GLN A 286 -7.08 -14.16 -24.15
N VAL A 287 -7.31 -12.99 -23.56
CA VAL A 287 -8.55 -12.26 -23.81
C VAL A 287 -8.40 -11.65 -25.21
N GLU A 288 -9.18 -12.13 -26.17
CA GLU A 288 -9.27 -11.50 -27.49
C GLU A 288 -9.62 -10.02 -27.33
N GLY A 289 -8.65 -9.16 -27.64
CA GLY A 289 -8.80 -7.71 -27.51
C GLY A 289 -7.47 -7.01 -27.21
N THR A 290 -7.42 -5.71 -27.51
CA THR A 290 -6.26 -4.82 -27.37
C THR A 290 -5.80 -4.54 -25.92
N THR A 291 -6.16 -5.39 -24.96
CA THR A 291 -5.79 -5.20 -23.55
C THR A 291 -4.30 -5.54 -23.35
N LYS A 292 -3.56 -4.62 -22.74
CA LYS A 292 -2.12 -4.79 -22.48
C LYS A 292 -1.90 -6.00 -21.57
N ARG A 293 -1.10 -6.98 -22.01
CA ARG A 293 -0.72 -8.17 -21.24
C ARG A 293 -0.18 -7.78 -19.85
N ALA A 294 -0.72 -8.41 -18.80
CA ALA A 294 -0.22 -8.26 -17.43
C ALA A 294 1.30 -8.51 -17.37
N LYS A 295 2.03 -7.64 -16.66
CA LYS A 295 3.47 -7.78 -16.49
C LYS A 295 3.74 -8.58 -15.23
N ILE A 296 3.99 -9.88 -15.41
CA ILE A 296 4.30 -10.79 -14.33
C ILE A 296 5.72 -11.30 -14.53
N ALA A 297 6.56 -11.14 -13.52
CA ALA A 297 7.95 -11.57 -13.54
C ALA A 297 8.32 -12.29 -12.24
N CYS A 298 9.19 -13.28 -12.34
CA CYS A 298 9.73 -14.00 -11.20
C CYS A 298 11.25 -14.10 -11.31
N ASN A 299 11.94 -14.01 -10.17
CA ASN A 299 13.39 -14.14 -10.08
C ASN A 299 13.89 -15.59 -9.92
N ALA A 300 12.99 -16.59 -9.92
CA ALA A 300 13.29 -17.98 -9.54
C ALA A 300 14.44 -18.65 -10.32
N HIS A 301 14.73 -18.26 -11.57
CA HIS A 301 15.85 -18.84 -12.34
C HIS A 301 17.24 -18.29 -11.94
N MET A 302 17.27 -17.27 -11.08
CA MET A 302 18.49 -16.55 -10.67
C MET A 302 18.97 -16.89 -9.24
N VAL A 303 18.19 -17.63 -8.44
CA VAL A 303 18.36 -17.70 -6.99
C VAL A 303 18.61 -19.13 -6.52
N PRO A 304 19.74 -19.44 -5.85
CA PRO A 304 19.91 -20.78 -5.29
C PRO A 304 19.26 -20.95 -3.91
N GLU A 305 19.23 -19.93 -3.04
CA GLU A 305 18.82 -20.11 -1.63
C GLU A 305 18.11 -18.89 -0.98
N VAL A 306 17.76 -17.85 -1.74
CA VAL A 306 17.02 -16.67 -1.25
C VAL A 306 15.51 -16.83 -1.51
N HIS A 307 14.67 -16.24 -0.66
CA HIS A 307 13.22 -16.19 -0.89
C HIS A 307 12.89 -15.66 -2.29
N ARG A 308 12.05 -16.40 -3.01
CA ARG A 308 11.64 -16.07 -4.38
C ARG A 308 10.86 -14.75 -4.38
N MET A 309 10.96 -13.97 -5.43
CA MET A 309 10.19 -12.74 -5.62
C MET A 309 9.37 -12.84 -6.89
N VAL A 310 8.06 -12.63 -6.74
CA VAL A 310 7.10 -12.55 -7.84
C VAL A 310 6.52 -11.15 -7.88
N VAL A 311 6.66 -10.47 -9.00
CA VAL A 311 6.12 -9.12 -9.21
C VAL A 311 5.01 -9.19 -10.23
N MET A 312 3.82 -8.76 -9.83
CA MET A 312 2.62 -8.68 -10.67
C MET A 312 2.26 -7.20 -10.82
N SER A 313 2.32 -6.66 -12.04
CA SER A 313 1.97 -5.27 -12.26
C SER A 313 1.10 -5.02 -13.48
N GLN A 314 0.23 -4.02 -13.36
CA GLN A 314 -0.66 -3.55 -14.43
C GLN A 314 -1.66 -4.64 -14.87
N VAL A 315 -2.20 -5.41 -13.91
CA VAL A 315 -3.30 -6.34 -14.17
C VAL A 315 -4.59 -5.55 -14.23
N TYR A 316 -5.32 -5.64 -15.34
CA TYR A 316 -6.54 -4.86 -15.55
C TYR A 316 -7.63 -5.76 -16.13
N LYS A 317 -8.81 -5.76 -15.51
CA LYS A 317 -9.99 -6.50 -15.98
C LYS A 317 -9.76 -7.99 -16.23
N GLN A 318 -8.85 -8.59 -15.46
CA GLN A 318 -8.48 -9.99 -15.59
C GLN A 318 -8.71 -10.75 -14.29
N THR A 319 -9.12 -12.01 -14.43
CA THR A 319 -9.10 -13.01 -13.36
C THR A 319 -7.83 -13.84 -13.51
N LEU A 320 -6.97 -13.84 -12.49
CA LEU A 320 -5.75 -14.65 -12.43
C LEU A 320 -5.90 -15.67 -11.32
N ALA A 321 -5.70 -16.95 -11.61
CA ALA A 321 -5.66 -17.98 -10.61
C ALA A 321 -4.43 -18.84 -10.78
N LYS A 322 -3.65 -18.98 -9.70
CA LYS A 322 -2.45 -19.80 -9.73
C LYS A 322 -2.24 -20.52 -8.40
N SER A 323 -2.08 -21.83 -8.51
CA SER A 323 -1.37 -22.66 -7.55
C SER A 323 -0.13 -23.21 -8.24
N SER A 324 1.05 -23.04 -7.63
CA SER A 324 2.32 -23.50 -8.20
C SER A 324 3.44 -23.46 -7.19
N ASP A 325 4.37 -24.41 -7.30
CA ASP A 325 5.64 -24.39 -6.57
C ASP A 325 6.43 -23.10 -6.75
N THR A 326 6.22 -22.37 -7.85
CA THR A 326 6.87 -21.07 -8.10
C THR A 326 6.49 -20.00 -7.07
N LEU A 327 5.33 -20.12 -6.42
CA LEU A 327 4.83 -19.20 -5.40
C LEU A 327 5.21 -19.63 -3.97
N VAL A 328 5.55 -20.90 -3.77
CA VAL A 328 5.90 -21.45 -2.45
C VAL A 328 7.06 -20.68 -1.85
N GLY A 329 6.82 -20.05 -0.69
CA GLY A 329 7.82 -19.25 0.04
C GLY A 329 8.22 -17.95 -0.68
N ALA A 330 7.42 -17.48 -1.65
CA ALA A 330 7.73 -16.27 -2.40
C ALA A 330 7.22 -14.99 -1.71
N HIS A 331 7.99 -13.91 -1.85
CA HIS A 331 7.52 -12.54 -1.67
C HIS A 331 6.75 -12.09 -2.92
N VAL A 332 5.45 -11.85 -2.77
CA VAL A 332 4.60 -11.42 -3.88
C VAL A 332 4.35 -9.92 -3.79
N LYS A 333 4.77 -9.18 -4.82
CA LYS A 333 4.48 -7.75 -4.96
C LYS A 333 3.45 -7.52 -6.06
N ILE A 334 2.26 -7.08 -5.67
CA ILE A 334 1.16 -6.71 -6.55
C ILE A 334 1.11 -5.19 -6.62
N HIS A 335 1.25 -4.63 -7.82
CA HIS A 335 1.31 -3.19 -8.00
C HIS A 335 0.47 -2.73 -9.17
N ARG A 336 -0.37 -1.70 -8.96
CA ARG A 336 -1.14 -1.06 -10.03
C ARG A 336 -2.16 -2.01 -10.70
N CYS A 337 -2.92 -2.77 -9.92
CA CYS A 337 -4.00 -3.63 -10.43
C CYS A 337 -5.36 -2.93 -10.35
N ASN A 338 -6.24 -3.12 -11.33
CA ASN A 338 -7.56 -2.50 -11.35
C ASN A 338 -8.65 -3.44 -11.91
N GLU A 339 -9.81 -3.48 -11.26
CA GLU A 339 -10.97 -4.28 -11.68
C GLU A 339 -10.62 -5.76 -11.92
N SER A 340 -9.83 -6.36 -11.01
CA SER A 340 -9.26 -7.70 -11.20
C SER A 340 -9.53 -8.63 -10.03
N PHE A 341 -9.61 -9.93 -10.33
CA PHE A 341 -9.70 -11.01 -9.34
C PHE A 341 -8.39 -11.80 -9.37
N ILE A 342 -7.70 -11.90 -8.24
CA ILE A 342 -6.40 -12.59 -8.17
C ILE A 342 -6.45 -13.64 -7.06
N TYR A 343 -6.26 -14.90 -7.44
CA TYR A 343 -6.22 -16.08 -6.57
C TYR A 343 -4.80 -16.65 -6.55
N LEU A 344 -4.14 -16.56 -5.40
CA LEU A 344 -2.80 -17.11 -5.15
C LEU A 344 -2.92 -18.19 -4.06
N LEU A 345 -3.30 -19.39 -4.45
CA LEU A 345 -3.64 -20.49 -3.53
C LEU A 345 -2.40 -21.35 -3.21
N SER A 346 -1.33 -20.70 -2.75
CA SER A 346 -0.05 -21.33 -2.40
C SER A 346 0.50 -20.70 -1.12
N PRO A 347 1.36 -21.39 -0.35
CA PRO A 347 1.98 -20.81 0.85
C PRO A 347 2.98 -19.71 0.46
N LEU A 348 2.79 -18.49 0.97
CA LEU A 348 3.57 -17.30 0.60
C LEU A 348 4.44 -16.83 1.77
N ARG A 349 5.60 -16.23 1.48
CA ARG A 349 6.46 -15.63 2.52
C ARG A 349 5.88 -14.29 2.99
N SER A 350 5.61 -13.38 2.06
CA SER A 350 4.98 -12.08 2.32
C SER A 350 4.21 -11.59 1.10
N VAL A 351 3.24 -10.70 1.30
CA VAL A 351 2.48 -10.08 0.20
C VAL A 351 2.42 -8.57 0.37
N THR A 352 2.73 -7.84 -0.69
CA THR A 352 2.64 -6.38 -0.73
C THR A 352 1.71 -5.96 -1.87
N ILE A 353 0.63 -5.24 -1.56
CA ILE A 353 -0.36 -4.75 -2.51
C ILE A 353 -0.32 -3.22 -2.50
N GLU A 354 0.04 -2.64 -3.64
CA GLU A 354 0.26 -1.20 -3.78
C GLU A 354 -0.53 -0.61 -4.96
N LYS A 355 -1.21 0.52 -4.74
CA LYS A 355 -1.86 1.29 -5.82
C LYS A 355 -2.91 0.51 -6.61
N CYS A 356 -3.63 -0.39 -5.94
CA CYS A 356 -4.67 -1.23 -6.55
C CYS A 356 -6.09 -0.69 -6.30
N ARG A 357 -7.00 -0.89 -7.25
CA ARG A 357 -8.39 -0.41 -7.17
C ARG A 357 -9.42 -1.47 -7.55
N ASN A 358 -10.61 -1.45 -6.95
CA ASN A 358 -11.77 -2.28 -7.34
C ASN A 358 -11.41 -3.75 -7.57
N SER A 359 -10.52 -4.33 -6.76
CA SER A 359 -9.94 -5.65 -7.00
C SER A 359 -10.13 -6.57 -5.80
N THR A 360 -10.26 -7.87 -6.06
CA THR A 360 -10.36 -8.90 -5.02
C THR A 360 -9.12 -9.78 -5.04
N PHE A 361 -8.47 -9.91 -3.89
CA PHE A 361 -7.29 -10.75 -3.68
C PHE A 361 -7.64 -11.91 -2.74
N VAL A 362 -7.49 -13.13 -3.22
CA VAL A 362 -7.64 -14.36 -2.43
C VAL A 362 -6.26 -14.99 -2.32
N LEU A 363 -5.74 -15.03 -1.10
CA LEU A 363 -4.37 -15.42 -0.80
C LEU A 363 -4.36 -16.68 0.06
N GLY A 364 -3.46 -17.60 -0.26
CA GLY A 364 -3.07 -18.69 0.63
C GLY A 364 -2.35 -18.17 1.88
N PRO A 365 -1.99 -19.07 2.81
CA PRO A 365 -1.31 -18.71 4.05
C PRO A 365 -0.02 -17.92 3.83
N VAL A 366 0.11 -16.78 4.51
CA VAL A 366 1.24 -15.84 4.41
C VAL A 366 2.04 -15.84 5.70
N GLN A 367 3.28 -16.35 5.65
CA GLN A 367 4.12 -16.58 6.83
C GLN A 367 4.40 -15.30 7.64
N THR A 368 4.72 -14.18 7.00
CA THR A 368 5.18 -12.97 7.70
C THR A 368 4.12 -11.88 7.76
N ALA A 369 3.81 -11.23 6.64
CA ALA A 369 2.87 -10.13 6.63
C ALA A 369 2.22 -9.89 5.26
N ILE A 370 1.00 -9.37 5.34
CA ILE A 370 0.26 -8.75 4.22
C ILE A 370 0.30 -7.24 4.43
N HIS A 371 0.85 -6.52 3.46
CA HIS A 371 0.96 -5.05 3.48
C HIS A 371 0.11 -4.43 2.38
N LEU A 372 -0.79 -3.53 2.75
CA LEU A 372 -1.56 -2.72 1.80
C LEU A 372 -1.19 -1.24 1.91
N HIS A 373 -1.00 -0.62 0.74
CA HIS A 373 -0.66 0.78 0.64
C HIS A 373 -1.32 1.45 -0.58
N SER A 374 -1.97 2.61 -0.35
CA SER A 374 -2.57 3.43 -1.43
C SER A 374 -3.60 2.66 -2.27
N CYS A 375 -4.49 1.90 -1.63
CA CYS A 375 -5.50 1.06 -2.28
C CYS A 375 -6.92 1.60 -2.09
N ASP A 376 -7.79 1.40 -3.08
CA ASP A 376 -9.18 1.90 -3.06
C ASP A 376 -10.19 0.81 -3.44
N ASN A 377 -11.21 0.61 -2.62
CA ASN A 377 -12.26 -0.40 -2.80
C ASN A 377 -11.70 -1.79 -3.13
N VAL A 378 -10.75 -2.24 -2.31
CA VAL A 378 -10.10 -3.56 -2.45
C VAL A 378 -10.63 -4.53 -1.40
N LYS A 379 -10.91 -5.77 -1.81
CA LYS A 379 -11.24 -6.89 -0.90
C LYS A 379 -10.04 -7.83 -0.80
N VAL A 380 -9.58 -8.12 0.42
CA VAL A 380 -8.52 -9.10 0.68
C VAL A 380 -9.06 -10.22 1.55
N ILE A 381 -8.87 -11.45 1.10
CA ILE A 381 -9.23 -12.68 1.79
C ILE A 381 -7.95 -13.50 1.95
N GLY A 382 -7.52 -13.77 3.17
CA GLY A 382 -6.29 -14.51 3.38
C GLY A 382 -5.93 -14.75 4.84
N ILE A 383 -4.96 -15.61 5.06
CA ILE A 383 -4.42 -15.94 6.38
C ILE A 383 -3.01 -15.36 6.47
N CYS A 384 -2.69 -14.64 7.53
CA CYS A 384 -1.36 -14.04 7.68
C CYS A 384 -0.94 -13.90 9.13
N HIS A 385 0.37 -13.95 9.38
CA HIS A 385 0.88 -13.67 10.73
C HIS A 385 0.61 -12.22 11.14
N ARG A 386 0.78 -11.25 10.22
CA ARG A 386 0.47 -9.83 10.45
C ARG A 386 -0.21 -9.16 9.25
N LEU A 387 -1.19 -8.31 9.51
CA LEU A 387 -1.79 -7.42 8.51
C LEU A 387 -1.42 -5.96 8.82
N SER A 388 -1.01 -5.21 7.80
CA SER A 388 -0.74 -3.77 7.90
C SER A 388 -1.39 -3.00 6.77
N ILE A 389 -2.14 -1.94 7.12
CA ILE A 389 -2.89 -1.12 6.15
C ILE A 389 -2.53 0.36 6.27
N SER A 390 -2.31 1.02 5.13
CA SER A 390 -1.94 2.44 5.06
C SER A 390 -2.55 3.12 3.84
N SER A 391 -3.04 4.34 3.99
CA SER A 391 -3.56 5.16 2.90
C SER A 391 -4.63 4.45 2.06
N THR A 392 -5.53 3.69 2.68
CA THR A 392 -6.56 2.91 1.99
C THR A 392 -7.97 3.46 2.17
N THR A 393 -8.83 3.30 1.16
CA THR A 393 -10.22 3.79 1.18
C THR A 393 -11.20 2.67 0.83
N GLY A 394 -12.23 2.45 1.65
CA GLY A 394 -13.31 1.48 1.35
C GLY A 394 -12.86 0.02 1.24
N CYS A 395 -11.75 -0.35 1.86
CA CYS A 395 -11.20 -1.71 1.79
C CYS A 395 -11.89 -2.67 2.77
N THR A 396 -12.06 -3.93 2.37
CA THR A 396 -12.62 -5.00 3.19
C THR A 396 -11.61 -6.12 3.39
N PHE A 397 -11.41 -6.54 4.63
CA PHE A 397 -10.41 -7.53 5.04
C PHE A 397 -11.08 -8.70 5.73
N ASN A 398 -11.05 -9.87 5.10
CA ASN A 398 -11.57 -11.11 5.66
C ASN A 398 -10.40 -12.02 6.01
N ILE A 399 -9.93 -11.94 7.26
CA ILE A 399 -8.58 -12.37 7.64
C ILE A 399 -8.61 -13.29 8.85
N LEU A 400 -7.65 -14.20 8.92
CA LEU A 400 -7.26 -14.94 10.12
C LEU A 400 -5.84 -14.52 10.46
N THR A 401 -5.62 -14.05 11.69
CA THR A 401 -4.30 -13.57 12.12
C THR A 401 -4.08 -13.72 13.63
N PRO A 402 -2.90 -14.23 14.06
CA PRO A 402 -2.54 -14.37 15.47
C PRO A 402 -2.07 -13.06 16.11
N THR A 403 -2.02 -11.96 15.36
CA THR A 403 -1.64 -10.62 15.85
C THR A 403 -2.73 -9.59 15.54
N HIS A 404 -2.68 -8.44 16.21
CA HIS A 404 -3.64 -7.35 15.95
C HIS A 404 -3.40 -6.72 14.56
N PRO A 405 -4.42 -6.63 13.69
CA PRO A 405 -4.29 -5.91 12.42
C PRO A 405 -3.88 -4.45 12.64
N LEU A 406 -2.85 -3.98 11.93
CA LEU A 406 -2.30 -2.64 12.11
C LEU A 406 -2.95 -1.62 11.18
N ILE A 407 -3.57 -0.60 11.76
CA ILE A 407 -4.10 0.55 11.03
C ILE A 407 -3.13 1.72 11.17
N LEU A 408 -2.49 2.08 10.05
CA LEU A 408 -1.55 3.19 9.94
C LEU A 408 -2.26 4.46 9.43
N LEU A 409 -1.51 5.46 8.93
CA LEU A 409 -2.03 6.76 8.51
C LEU A 409 -2.90 6.74 7.24
N GLY A 410 -3.84 7.67 7.13
CA GLY A 410 -4.60 7.96 5.90
C GLY A 410 -5.64 6.93 5.47
N ASN A 411 -6.13 6.09 6.39
CA ASN A 411 -7.16 5.08 6.07
C ASN A 411 -8.58 5.62 6.28
N GLN A 412 -9.54 5.20 5.44
CA GLN A 412 -10.96 5.56 5.55
C GLN A 412 -11.87 4.38 5.22
N ALA A 413 -12.95 4.22 5.99
CA ALA A 413 -14.01 3.22 5.76
C ALA A 413 -13.48 1.78 5.64
N VAL A 414 -12.54 1.40 6.51
CA VAL A 414 -11.99 0.03 6.54
C VAL A 414 -13.00 -0.92 7.19
N THR A 415 -13.23 -2.09 6.59
CA THR A 415 -14.12 -3.11 7.15
C THR A 415 -13.36 -4.41 7.43
N PHE A 416 -13.47 -4.95 8.65
CA PHE A 416 -12.88 -6.24 9.03
C PHE A 416 -13.96 -7.31 9.20
N ALA A 417 -13.68 -8.53 8.77
CA ALA A 417 -14.55 -9.70 8.93
C ALA A 417 -13.70 -10.95 9.18
N PRO A 418 -14.28 -12.04 9.72
CA PRO A 418 -13.55 -13.28 9.88
C PRO A 418 -13.22 -13.89 8.51
N TYR A 419 -12.11 -14.63 8.45
CA TYR A 419 -11.82 -15.51 7.32
C TYR A 419 -12.95 -16.54 7.12
N HIS A 420 -13.30 -16.84 5.88
CA HIS A 420 -14.62 -17.39 5.52
C HIS A 420 -14.62 -18.22 4.23
N THR A 421 -13.46 -18.79 3.89
CA THR A 421 -13.26 -19.59 2.70
C THR A 421 -12.32 -20.75 3.03
N HIS A 422 -12.34 -21.81 2.24
CA HIS A 422 -11.38 -22.89 2.32
C HIS A 422 -11.01 -23.35 0.91
N TYR A 423 -9.84 -23.97 0.77
CA TYR A 423 -9.49 -24.78 -0.39
C TYR A 423 -8.83 -26.07 0.11
N PRO A 424 -8.86 -27.16 -0.68
CA PRO A 424 -8.52 -28.50 -0.21
C PRO A 424 -7.13 -28.68 0.45
N MET A 425 -6.12 -27.91 0.03
CA MET A 425 -4.75 -27.94 0.60
C MET A 425 -4.49 -26.90 1.70
N LEU A 426 -5.53 -26.24 2.23
CA LEU A 426 -5.36 -25.07 3.08
C LEU A 426 -4.69 -25.39 4.42
N GLU A 427 -5.12 -26.44 5.12
CA GLU A 427 -4.56 -26.82 6.42
C GLU A 427 -3.08 -27.24 6.30
N ASP A 428 -2.73 -28.00 5.27
CA ASP A 428 -1.34 -28.34 4.95
C ASP A 428 -0.48 -27.09 4.69
N HIS A 429 -1.01 -26.13 3.94
CA HIS A 429 -0.32 -24.87 3.68
C HIS A 429 -0.16 -24.03 4.96
N MET A 430 -1.13 -24.08 5.88
CA MET A 430 -1.06 -23.40 7.17
C MET A 430 0.03 -24.01 8.07
N ALA A 431 0.06 -25.34 8.18
CA ALA A 431 1.06 -26.06 8.94
C ALA A 431 2.48 -25.77 8.44
N ARG A 432 2.69 -25.80 7.12
CA ARG A 432 3.99 -25.48 6.50
C ARG A 432 4.47 -24.05 6.78
N MET A 433 3.56 -23.11 6.98
CA MET A 433 3.88 -21.70 7.27
C MET A 433 3.92 -21.39 8.78
N GLY A 434 3.62 -22.36 9.64
CA GLY A 434 3.58 -22.18 11.10
C GLY A 434 2.42 -21.29 11.55
N LEU A 435 1.28 -21.37 10.87
CA LEU A 435 0.10 -20.55 11.16
C LEU A 435 -0.98 -21.40 11.83
N ALA A 436 -1.29 -21.09 13.09
CA ALA A 436 -2.39 -21.71 13.82
C ALA A 436 -3.71 -20.98 13.58
N THR A 437 -4.83 -21.65 13.86
CA THR A 437 -6.18 -21.07 13.82
C THR A 437 -6.50 -20.22 15.05
N VAL A 438 -5.76 -20.43 16.15
CA VAL A 438 -5.88 -19.71 17.43
C VAL A 438 -4.46 -19.40 17.94
N PRO A 439 -4.19 -18.21 18.50
CA PRO A 439 -5.12 -17.08 18.67
C PRO A 439 -5.54 -16.42 17.35
N ASN A 440 -6.68 -15.73 17.35
CA ASN A 440 -7.19 -15.04 16.17
C ASN A 440 -7.77 -13.67 16.54
N TYR A 441 -7.04 -12.60 16.22
CA TYR A 441 -7.34 -11.22 16.64
C TYR A 441 -7.85 -10.33 15.49
N TRP A 442 -8.45 -10.91 14.46
CA TRP A 442 -8.97 -10.19 13.29
C TRP A 442 -9.97 -9.06 13.64
N ASP A 443 -10.69 -9.17 14.76
CA ASP A 443 -11.72 -8.23 15.23
C ASP A 443 -11.17 -7.10 16.12
N SER A 444 -9.89 -7.17 16.48
CA SER A 444 -9.24 -6.29 17.45
C SER A 444 -8.08 -5.53 16.80
N PRO A 445 -8.33 -4.66 15.80
CA PRO A 445 -7.26 -3.93 15.13
C PRO A 445 -6.64 -2.84 16.01
N MET A 446 -5.34 -2.64 15.86
CA MET A 446 -4.57 -1.63 16.59
C MET A 446 -4.35 -0.39 15.73
N LEU A 447 -4.81 0.76 16.22
CA LEU A 447 -4.55 2.08 15.64
C LEU A 447 -3.18 2.58 16.11
N VAL A 448 -2.19 2.53 15.22
CA VAL A 448 -0.80 2.91 15.53
C VAL A 448 -0.62 4.43 15.53
N CYS A 449 -1.37 5.14 14.67
CA CYS A 449 -1.39 6.61 14.62
C CYS A 449 -2.80 7.12 14.88
N LYS A 450 -2.98 7.93 15.94
CA LYS A 450 -4.22 8.65 16.19
C LYS A 450 -4.15 10.00 15.47
N GLU A 451 -4.81 10.11 14.33
CA GLU A 451 -5.19 11.43 13.80
C GLU A 451 -6.32 11.99 14.70
N ASN A 452 -6.40 13.32 14.87
CA ASN A 452 -7.42 13.99 15.71
C ASN A 452 -8.84 13.93 15.08
N SER A 453 -9.20 12.87 14.37
CA SER A 453 -10.51 12.67 13.77
C SER A 453 -11.38 11.81 14.70
N ASP A 454 -12.53 12.36 15.12
CA ASP A 454 -13.56 11.65 15.90
C ASP A 454 -14.29 10.55 15.10
N ALA A 455 -13.83 10.23 13.88
CA ALA A 455 -14.45 9.24 13.00
C ALA A 455 -13.84 7.85 13.22
N SER A 456 -14.67 6.83 13.40
CA SER A 456 -14.24 5.43 13.42
C SER A 456 -13.58 5.05 12.08
N VAL A 457 -12.26 4.94 12.06
CA VAL A 457 -11.47 4.60 10.86
C VAL A 457 -11.85 3.23 10.28
N PHE A 458 -12.26 2.31 11.16
CA PHE A 458 -12.68 0.97 10.79
C PHE A 458 -14.03 0.60 11.42
N ARG A 459 -14.66 -0.43 10.85
CA ARG A 459 -15.85 -1.12 11.39
C ARG A 459 -15.73 -2.63 11.22
N LEU A 460 -16.43 -3.39 12.04
CA LEU A 460 -16.60 -4.83 11.82
C LEU A 460 -17.77 -5.06 10.86
N LEU A 461 -17.63 -6.03 9.95
CA LEU A 461 -18.69 -6.39 9.03
C LEU A 461 -19.87 -6.97 9.83
N PRO A 462 -21.08 -6.40 9.74
CA PRO A 462 -22.24 -6.94 10.43
C PRO A 462 -22.53 -8.40 10.02
N PRO A 463 -22.89 -9.31 10.95
CA PRO A 463 -23.18 -10.71 10.63
C PRO A 463 -24.31 -10.90 9.61
N ASN A 464 -25.26 -9.97 9.55
CA ASN A 464 -26.36 -9.96 8.59
C ASN A 464 -25.95 -9.56 7.16
N GLU A 465 -24.73 -9.05 6.96
CA GLU A 465 -24.15 -8.70 5.65
C GLU A 465 -23.05 -9.70 5.23
N PHE A 466 -22.67 -10.63 6.11
CA PHE A 466 -21.58 -11.57 5.89
C PHE A 466 -21.99 -12.76 5.02
N TYR A 467 -21.24 -13.08 3.98
CA TYR A 467 -21.45 -14.26 3.11
C TYR A 467 -20.17 -15.09 3.07
N THR A 468 -20.31 -16.42 2.98
CA THR A 468 -19.18 -17.31 2.68
C THR A 468 -18.68 -17.06 1.27
N PHE A 469 -17.37 -17.25 1.06
CA PHE A 469 -16.76 -17.08 -0.25
C PHE A 469 -16.37 -18.44 -0.78
N VAL A 470 -16.74 -18.71 -2.04
CA VAL A 470 -16.48 -19.98 -2.72
C VAL A 470 -15.31 -19.77 -3.67
N ILE A 471 -14.31 -20.63 -3.57
CA ILE A 471 -13.20 -20.68 -4.51
C ILE A 471 -13.68 -21.45 -5.76
N PRO A 472 -13.67 -20.83 -6.95
CA PRO A 472 -14.32 -21.40 -8.14
C PRO A 472 -13.43 -22.43 -8.87
N PHE A 473 -12.57 -23.15 -8.16
CA PHE A 473 -11.62 -24.11 -8.73
C PHE A 473 -11.76 -25.47 -8.06
N GLU A 474 -11.80 -26.52 -8.87
CA GLU A 474 -11.64 -27.89 -8.38
C GLU A 474 -10.16 -28.13 -8.09
N MET A 475 -9.87 -28.66 -6.90
CA MET A 475 -8.53 -28.96 -6.42
C MET A 475 -8.58 -30.25 -5.60
N GLU A 476 -7.46 -30.95 -5.51
CA GLU A 476 -7.31 -32.12 -4.65
C GLU A 476 -6.84 -31.72 -3.25
N GLY A 477 -7.34 -32.40 -2.22
CA GLY A 477 -6.96 -32.23 -0.81
C GLY A 477 -8.11 -32.54 0.16
N ASP A 478 -7.83 -32.46 1.45
CA ASP A 478 -8.70 -32.98 2.51
C ASP A 478 -9.50 -31.91 3.27
N THR A 479 -9.12 -30.62 3.16
CA THR A 479 -9.82 -29.54 3.86
C THR A 479 -11.18 -29.27 3.21
N THR A 480 -12.26 -29.53 3.95
CA THR A 480 -13.66 -29.38 3.50
C THR A 480 -14.43 -28.23 4.15
N GLU A 481 -13.86 -27.61 5.19
CA GLU A 481 -14.49 -26.52 5.94
C GLU A 481 -13.49 -25.38 6.20
N THR A 482 -13.99 -24.25 6.70
CA THR A 482 -13.13 -23.11 7.06
C THR A 482 -12.32 -23.45 8.31
N PRO A 483 -10.98 -23.46 8.26
CA PRO A 483 -10.15 -23.80 9.41
C PRO A 483 -10.41 -22.86 10.59
N GLY A 484 -10.57 -23.42 11.79
CA GLY A 484 -10.87 -22.67 13.01
C GLY A 484 -12.34 -22.26 13.16
N GLY A 485 -13.19 -22.53 12.17
CA GLY A 485 -14.61 -22.19 12.19
C GLY A 485 -14.88 -20.68 12.15
N LEU A 486 -16.17 -20.33 12.22
CA LEU A 486 -16.62 -18.94 12.27
C LEU A 486 -17.05 -18.56 13.68
N PRO A 487 -16.91 -17.28 14.09
CA PRO A 487 -17.43 -16.84 15.38
C PRO A 487 -18.95 -17.05 15.44
N HIS A 488 -19.45 -17.40 16.63
CA HIS A 488 -20.85 -17.83 16.84
C HIS A 488 -21.90 -16.87 16.26
N ALA A 489 -21.67 -15.55 16.32
CA ALA A 489 -22.59 -14.56 15.74
C ALA A 489 -22.72 -14.68 14.21
N TYR A 490 -21.60 -14.91 13.51
CA TYR A 490 -21.58 -15.11 12.05
C TYR A 490 -22.12 -16.48 11.67
N GLN A 491 -21.76 -17.52 12.41
CA GLN A 491 -22.28 -18.87 12.21
C GLN A 491 -23.81 -18.91 12.35
N LYS A 492 -24.36 -18.30 13.40
CA LYS A 492 -25.81 -18.17 13.60
C LYS A 492 -26.50 -17.44 12.45
N ALA A 493 -25.91 -16.35 11.95
CA ALA A 493 -26.47 -15.61 10.82
C ALA A 493 -26.50 -16.45 9.52
N LEU A 494 -25.46 -17.25 9.27
CA LEU A 494 -25.44 -18.20 8.16
C LEU A 494 -26.49 -19.29 8.32
N SER A 495 -26.59 -19.93 9.50
CA SER A 495 -27.61 -20.96 9.75
C SER A 495 -29.04 -20.44 9.59
N GLN A 496 -29.31 -19.20 10.02
CA GLN A 496 -30.62 -18.57 9.81
C GLN A 496 -30.94 -18.33 8.32
N ARG A 497 -29.93 -18.03 7.50
CA ARG A 497 -30.13 -17.89 6.05
C ARG A 497 -30.32 -19.23 5.36
N GLU A 498 -29.55 -20.24 5.75
CA GLU A 498 -29.71 -21.61 5.27
C GLU A 498 -31.14 -22.11 5.53
N GLN A 499 -31.66 -21.86 6.74
CA GLN A 499 -33.05 -22.16 7.08
C GLN A 499 -34.05 -21.41 6.18
N LYS A 500 -33.81 -20.13 5.87
CA LYS A 500 -34.67 -19.38 4.93
C LYS A 500 -34.65 -19.96 3.53
N ILE A 501 -33.48 -20.40 3.04
CA ILE A 501 -33.34 -21.06 1.73
C ILE A 501 -34.11 -22.38 1.73
N GLN A 502 -33.96 -23.21 2.77
CA GLN A 502 -34.68 -24.48 2.90
C GLN A 502 -36.21 -24.27 2.98
N VAL A 503 -36.67 -23.27 3.73
CA VAL A 503 -38.10 -22.92 3.79
C VAL A 503 -38.60 -22.47 2.43
N TRP A 504 -37.83 -21.66 1.70
CA TRP A 504 -38.20 -21.24 0.35
C TRP A 504 -38.25 -22.41 -0.63
N GLN A 505 -37.24 -23.30 -0.62
CA GLN A 505 -37.23 -24.52 -1.45
C GLN A 505 -38.43 -25.43 -1.15
N LYS A 506 -38.77 -25.60 0.14
CA LYS A 506 -39.95 -26.34 0.57
C LYS A 506 -41.23 -25.69 0.06
N THR A 507 -41.35 -24.36 0.19
CA THR A 507 -42.50 -23.58 -0.31
C THR A 507 -42.67 -23.77 -1.81
N VAL A 508 -41.59 -23.72 -2.59
CA VAL A 508 -41.62 -23.93 -4.05
C VAL A 508 -42.02 -25.37 -4.39
N LYS A 509 -41.55 -26.36 -3.62
CA LYS A 509 -41.90 -27.78 -3.82
C LYS A 509 -43.37 -28.07 -3.48
N GLU A 510 -43.90 -27.43 -2.44
CA GLU A 510 -45.28 -27.59 -1.97
C GLU A 510 -46.30 -26.75 -2.74
N ALA A 511 -45.86 -25.76 -3.51
CA ALA A 511 -46.74 -24.88 -4.30
C ALA A 511 -47.53 -25.58 -5.42
N GLY A 512 -47.27 -26.85 -5.72
CA GLY A 512 -48.07 -27.63 -6.68
C GLY A 512 -48.06 -27.08 -8.11
N LEU A 513 -46.98 -26.39 -8.50
CA LEU A 513 -46.87 -25.71 -9.80
C LEU A 513 -47.03 -26.68 -10.97
N THR A 514 -47.81 -26.29 -11.97
CA THR A 514 -47.89 -27.03 -13.25
C THR A 514 -46.56 -26.95 -14.00
N LYS A 515 -46.35 -27.82 -15.00
CA LYS A 515 -45.12 -27.83 -15.80
C LYS A 515 -44.85 -26.47 -16.47
N ASP A 516 -45.90 -25.81 -16.97
CA ASP A 516 -45.80 -24.49 -17.60
C ASP A 516 -45.51 -23.38 -16.59
N GLN A 517 -46.15 -23.42 -15.42
CA GLN A 517 -45.89 -22.46 -14.34
C GLN A 517 -44.47 -22.61 -13.77
N ARG A 518 -43.97 -23.85 -13.65
CA ARG A 518 -42.58 -24.10 -13.23
C ARG A 518 -41.59 -23.52 -14.25
N LYS A 519 -41.87 -23.65 -15.55
CA LYS A 519 -41.04 -23.06 -16.61
C LYS A 519 -41.05 -21.53 -16.55
N GLN A 520 -42.22 -20.91 -16.35
CA GLN A 520 -42.34 -19.45 -16.17
C GLN A 520 -41.60 -18.96 -14.92
N PHE A 521 -41.75 -19.67 -13.81
CA PHE A 521 -41.06 -19.35 -12.56
C PHE A 521 -39.54 -19.45 -12.70
N GLN A 522 -39.05 -20.50 -13.37
CA GLN A 522 -37.63 -20.66 -13.66
C GLN A 522 -37.07 -19.47 -14.45
N VAL A 523 -37.74 -19.05 -15.52
CA VAL A 523 -37.33 -17.88 -16.33
C VAL A 523 -37.29 -16.60 -15.48
N LEU A 524 -38.23 -16.41 -14.56
CA LEU A 524 -38.22 -15.26 -13.64
C LEU A 524 -37.03 -15.29 -12.68
N VAL A 525 -36.72 -16.45 -12.11
CA VAL A 525 -35.57 -16.63 -11.21
C VAL A 525 -34.26 -16.40 -11.96
N GLU A 526 -34.13 -16.95 -13.16
CA GLU A 526 -32.97 -16.76 -14.04
C GLU A 526 -32.78 -15.28 -14.40
N ASN A 527 -33.85 -14.58 -14.77
CA ASN A 527 -33.79 -13.13 -15.04
C ASN A 527 -33.36 -12.34 -13.81
N LYS A 528 -33.88 -12.66 -12.62
CA LYS A 528 -33.47 -12.01 -11.37
C LYS A 528 -32.03 -12.30 -11.00
N PHE A 529 -31.55 -13.52 -11.24
CA PHE A 529 -30.16 -13.88 -11.05
C PHE A 529 -29.24 -13.13 -12.03
N TYR A 530 -29.65 -12.99 -13.29
CA TYR A 530 -28.91 -12.24 -14.29
C TYR A 530 -28.82 -10.74 -13.97
N GLU A 531 -29.94 -10.12 -13.55
CA GLU A 531 -29.96 -8.75 -13.03
C GLU A 531 -28.98 -8.62 -11.86
N TRP A 532 -28.99 -9.56 -10.91
CA TRP A 532 -28.08 -9.57 -9.77
C TRP A 532 -26.60 -9.70 -10.18
N LEU A 533 -26.26 -10.58 -11.13
CA LEU A 533 -24.90 -10.76 -11.64
C LEU A 533 -24.34 -9.48 -12.30
N ILE A 534 -25.19 -8.71 -12.98
CA ILE A 534 -24.82 -7.43 -13.59
C ILE A 534 -24.63 -6.37 -12.51
N HIS A 535 -25.59 -6.24 -11.58
CA HIS A 535 -25.54 -5.22 -10.53
C HIS A 535 -24.36 -5.39 -9.57
N THR A 536 -23.92 -6.63 -9.34
CA THR A 536 -22.81 -6.96 -8.44
C THR A 536 -21.43 -7.01 -9.10
N GLY A 537 -21.36 -7.01 -10.44
CA GLY A 537 -20.11 -7.15 -11.19
C GLY A 537 -19.55 -8.59 -11.25
N HIS A 538 -20.21 -9.57 -10.63
CA HIS A 538 -19.79 -10.99 -10.66
C HIS A 538 -19.82 -11.61 -12.07
N ARG A 539 -20.56 -11.01 -13.00
CA ARG A 539 -20.56 -11.42 -14.41
C ARG A 539 -19.17 -11.42 -15.02
N GLN A 540 -18.37 -10.39 -14.79
CA GLN A 540 -17.02 -10.29 -15.37
C GLN A 540 -16.09 -11.42 -14.89
N GLN A 541 -16.24 -11.79 -13.61
CA GLN A 541 -15.51 -12.89 -13.00
C GLN A 541 -15.87 -14.23 -13.66
N LEU A 542 -17.17 -14.48 -13.88
CA LEU A 542 -17.67 -15.68 -14.56
C LEU A 542 -17.26 -15.73 -16.03
N ASP A 543 -17.47 -14.65 -16.78
CA ASP A 543 -17.12 -14.56 -18.21
C ASP A 543 -15.63 -14.87 -18.43
N SER A 544 -14.77 -14.39 -17.53
CA SER A 544 -13.32 -14.67 -17.56
C SER A 544 -13.01 -16.14 -17.23
N LEU A 545 -13.78 -16.80 -16.35
CA LEU A 545 -13.56 -18.19 -15.95
C LEU A 545 -14.14 -19.20 -16.96
N THR A 546 -15.21 -18.85 -17.69
CA THR A 546 -15.92 -19.76 -18.61
C THR A 546 -15.39 -19.77 -20.05
N ALA A 547 -14.60 -18.77 -20.45
CA ALA A 547 -14.05 -18.67 -21.82
C ALA A 547 -13.24 -19.93 -22.25
N ASP A 548 -12.67 -20.67 -21.30
CA ASP A 548 -11.91 -21.90 -21.57
C ASP A 548 -12.77 -23.09 -22.02
N LYS A 549 -14.07 -23.14 -21.67
CA LYS A 549 -14.93 -24.29 -22.05
C LYS A 549 -15.35 -24.25 -23.52
N TRP A 550 -15.41 -23.07 -24.13
CA TRP A 550 -15.83 -22.90 -25.54
C TRP A 550 -14.67 -23.05 -26.53
N GLN A 551 -13.41 -22.86 -26.10
CA GLN A 551 -12.23 -23.04 -26.97
C GLN A 551 -11.79 -24.51 -27.08
N LYS A 552 -11.92 -25.31 -26.02
CA LYS A 552 -11.61 -26.75 -26.10
C LYS A 552 -12.58 -27.53 -26.99
N SER A 553 -13.83 -27.09 -27.13
CA SER A 553 -14.81 -27.71 -28.03
C SER A 553 -14.59 -27.38 -29.52
N SER A 554 -13.82 -26.32 -29.83
CA SER A 554 -13.56 -25.89 -31.22
C SER A 554 -12.21 -26.36 -31.78
N GLU A 555 -11.31 -26.88 -30.95
CA GLU A 555 -10.05 -27.47 -31.39
C GLU A 555 -10.21 -28.96 -31.77
N GLU A 556 -11.25 -29.66 -31.29
CA GLU A 556 -11.52 -31.07 -31.63
C GLU A 556 -12.23 -31.26 -33.00
N GLU A 557 -12.78 -30.21 -33.63
CA GLU A 557 -13.48 -30.33 -34.93
C GLU A 557 -12.59 -30.00 -36.16
N HIS A 558 -11.33 -29.59 -35.96
CA HIS A 558 -10.45 -29.16 -37.06
C HIS A 558 -9.22 -30.05 -37.34
N GLU A 559 -9.12 -31.23 -36.70
CA GLU A 559 -8.04 -32.21 -36.93
C GLU A 559 -8.48 -33.51 -37.63
N GLU A 560 -9.56 -33.50 -38.41
CA GLU A 560 -9.83 -34.57 -39.40
C GLU A 560 -9.75 -34.02 -40.83
N GLY A 561 -8.55 -34.05 -41.43
CA GLY A 561 -8.42 -33.76 -42.84
C GLY A 561 -7.00 -33.45 -43.33
N SER A 562 -6.05 -34.37 -43.20
CA SER A 562 -4.97 -34.60 -44.19
C SER A 562 -3.96 -35.65 -43.69
N GLU A 563 -4.24 -36.92 -43.96
CA GLU A 563 -3.20 -37.96 -43.93
C GLU A 563 -2.52 -38.08 -45.31
N GLY A 564 -1.19 -38.12 -45.28
CA GLY A 564 -0.32 -38.44 -46.41
C GLY A 564 0.87 -39.29 -45.97
N LEU A 565 0.65 -40.61 -45.97
CA LEU A 565 1.57 -41.71 -46.34
C LEU A 565 2.83 -42.03 -45.48
N SER A 566 2.66 -43.10 -44.68
CA SER A 566 3.37 -44.41 -44.71
C SER A 566 4.79 -44.58 -44.09
N PRO A 567 5.22 -45.83 -43.81
CA PRO A 567 4.63 -46.79 -42.84
C PRO A 567 5.72 -47.49 -41.98
N GLU A 568 5.35 -48.14 -40.87
CA GLU A 568 5.76 -49.53 -40.54
C GLU A 568 5.28 -49.99 -39.15
N SER A 569 4.49 -51.07 -39.20
CA SER A 569 4.55 -52.26 -38.34
C SER A 569 3.99 -52.22 -36.90
N GLN A 570 2.74 -52.72 -36.81
CA GLN A 570 2.35 -53.95 -36.08
C GLN A 570 2.59 -53.97 -34.55
N ASP A 571 1.61 -54.23 -33.67
CA ASP A 571 0.55 -55.23 -33.78
C ASP A 571 -0.52 -55.07 -32.67
N LEU A 572 -1.78 -55.33 -33.06
CA LEU A 572 -2.77 -56.25 -32.46
C LEU A 572 -2.97 -56.30 -30.91
N VAL A 573 -4.18 -56.41 -30.34
CA VAL A 573 -5.57 -56.33 -30.82
C VAL A 573 -6.53 -56.60 -29.64
N ARG A 574 -7.73 -56.00 -29.73
CA ARG A 574 -9.05 -56.50 -29.27
C ARG A 574 -9.34 -56.65 -27.76
N ASN A 575 -10.56 -56.44 -27.28
CA ASN A 575 -11.91 -56.50 -27.88
C ASN A 575 -12.86 -55.58 -27.07
N GLN A 576 -13.70 -54.74 -27.70
CA GLN A 576 -15.12 -55.00 -28.11
C GLN A 576 -16.05 -55.31 -26.91
N ASP A 577 -17.22 -54.67 -26.72
CA ASP A 577 -18.21 -54.27 -27.71
C ASP A 577 -19.28 -53.28 -27.14
N ARG A 578 -19.67 -52.33 -28.01
CA ARG A 578 -21.03 -51.90 -28.43
C ARG A 578 -22.10 -51.30 -27.48
N ASN A 579 -22.62 -50.20 -28.02
CA ASN A 579 -24.01 -49.69 -28.08
C ASN A 579 -24.60 -48.96 -26.87
N SER A 580 -24.81 -47.63 -27.03
CA SER A 580 -26.15 -47.04 -27.17
C SER A 580 -26.01 -45.54 -27.48
N GLY A 581 -26.78 -45.06 -28.46
CA GLY A 581 -26.80 -43.65 -28.85
C GLY A 581 -27.24 -42.72 -27.72
N TYR A 582 -26.72 -41.49 -27.75
CA TYR A 582 -27.17 -40.42 -26.88
C TYR A 582 -27.42 -39.12 -27.67
N VAL A 583 -28.63 -38.64 -27.49
CA VAL A 583 -29.12 -37.30 -27.83
C VAL A 583 -28.37 -36.29 -26.96
N GLY A 584 -27.91 -35.18 -27.55
CA GLY A 584 -27.10 -34.18 -26.88
C GLY A 584 -27.76 -33.58 -25.63
N PRO A 585 -27.00 -33.19 -24.60
CA PRO A 585 -27.59 -32.58 -23.42
C PRO A 585 -27.65 -31.05 -23.58
N GLY A 586 -28.87 -30.54 -23.62
CA GLY A 586 -29.18 -29.23 -23.04
C GLY A 586 -28.87 -29.27 -21.54
N ALA A 587 -28.39 -28.15 -21.01
CA ALA A 587 -28.05 -28.01 -19.60
C ALA A 587 -29.27 -28.33 -18.69
N GLU A 588 -29.32 -29.54 -18.16
CA GLU A 588 -30.17 -29.89 -17.02
C GLU A 588 -29.45 -29.49 -15.73
N PHE A 589 -30.10 -28.61 -14.96
CA PHE A 589 -29.70 -28.29 -13.59
C PHE A 589 -29.93 -29.50 -12.69
N ILE A 590 -28.84 -30.20 -12.34
CA ILE A 590 -28.85 -31.23 -11.30
C ILE A 590 -28.98 -30.54 -9.94
N TRP A 591 -30.12 -30.74 -9.29
CA TRP A 591 -30.27 -30.50 -7.86
C TRP A 591 -29.47 -31.58 -7.12
N CYS A 592 -28.28 -31.23 -6.61
CA CYS A 592 -27.57 -32.11 -5.68
C CYS A 592 -28.35 -32.19 -4.37
N GLY A 593 -29.06 -33.30 -4.17
CA GLY A 593 -29.56 -33.73 -2.88
C GLY A 593 -28.40 -34.23 -2.02
N VAL A 594 -28.33 -33.77 -0.77
CA VAL A 594 -27.48 -34.37 0.26
C VAL A 594 -28.18 -35.65 0.76
N PRO A 595 -27.48 -36.79 0.92
CA PRO A 595 -28.10 -38.00 1.44
C PRO A 595 -28.36 -37.87 2.94
N GLY A 596 -29.60 -38.17 3.34
CA GLY A 596 -29.96 -38.37 4.73
C GLY A 596 -29.55 -39.76 5.21
N GLY A 597 -28.84 -39.80 6.34
CA GLY A 597 -28.60 -41.00 7.13
C GLY A 597 -29.18 -40.84 8.53
N SER A 598 -30.34 -41.45 8.77
CA SER A 598 -30.82 -41.92 10.07
C SER A 598 -29.85 -42.97 10.66
N GLY A 599 -29.69 -43.19 11.96
CA GLY A 599 -30.35 -42.74 13.17
C GLY A 599 -29.66 -43.42 14.38
N GLY A 600 -30.16 -43.20 15.59
CA GLY A 600 -29.67 -43.95 16.76
C GLY A 600 -29.95 -43.26 18.10
N SER A 601 -31.04 -43.69 18.73
CA SER A 601 -31.57 -43.40 20.07
C SER A 601 -30.57 -43.31 21.24
N SER A 602 -30.85 -42.47 22.24
CA SER A 602 -31.39 -42.91 23.56
C SER A 602 -31.43 -41.76 24.60
N THR A 603 -32.61 -41.64 25.25
CA THR A 603 -32.90 -41.36 26.69
C THR A 603 -31.77 -40.81 27.59
N THR A 604 -31.95 -39.85 28.50
CA THR A 604 -33.04 -39.61 29.48
C THR A 604 -32.80 -38.29 30.24
N ASP A 605 -33.91 -37.74 30.77
CA ASP A 605 -34.07 -37.00 32.02
C ASP A 605 -33.55 -35.56 32.23
N GLY A 606 -34.45 -34.73 32.77
CA GLY A 606 -34.09 -33.61 33.65
C GLY A 606 -34.95 -32.35 33.53
N LEU A 607 -36.18 -32.39 34.07
CA LEU A 607 -37.08 -31.25 34.24
C LEU A 607 -36.47 -30.11 35.10
N TRP A 608 -36.77 -28.85 34.75
CA TRP A 608 -37.58 -27.86 35.52
C TRP A 608 -37.12 -26.39 35.42
N GLN A 609 -38.13 -25.52 35.25
CA GLN A 609 -38.27 -24.13 35.72
C GLN A 609 -37.78 -22.93 34.87
N ARG A 610 -38.77 -22.35 34.17
CA ARG A 610 -39.09 -20.90 34.16
C ARG A 610 -40.03 -20.58 35.36
N PRO A 611 -40.44 -19.32 35.66
CA PRO A 611 -39.98 -17.98 35.24
C PRO A 611 -39.83 -16.99 36.44
N VAL A 612 -39.19 -15.81 36.27
CA VAL A 612 -39.58 -14.59 37.02
C VAL A 612 -39.37 -13.34 36.15
N ALA A 613 -40.36 -12.46 36.15
CA ALA A 613 -40.41 -11.16 35.49
C ALA A 613 -40.11 -10.01 36.48
N LEU A 614 -39.39 -8.98 35.98
CA LEU A 614 -39.43 -7.53 36.32
C LEU A 614 -39.25 -7.09 37.81
N PRO A 615 -38.78 -5.86 38.14
CA PRO A 615 -39.14 -4.58 37.51
C PRO A 615 -38.03 -3.51 37.36
N LEU A 616 -38.43 -2.41 36.72
CA LEU A 616 -37.80 -1.07 36.68
C LEU A 616 -37.49 -0.51 38.09
N PRO A 617 -36.65 0.55 38.17
CA PRO A 617 -37.27 1.86 38.37
C PRO A 617 -36.69 3.00 37.51
N SER A 618 -37.60 3.92 37.21
CA SER A 618 -37.48 5.29 36.72
C SER A 618 -37.02 6.28 37.81
N THR A 619 -36.39 7.39 37.41
CA THR A 619 -36.76 8.82 37.66
C THR A 619 -35.52 9.72 37.44
N GLU A 620 -35.59 10.65 36.48
CA GLU A 620 -35.68 12.13 36.68
C GLU A 620 -34.31 12.78 36.95
N THR A 621 -33.89 13.94 36.44
CA THR A 621 -34.47 15.08 35.72
C THR A 621 -33.28 15.83 35.07
N GLY A 622 -33.45 16.46 33.90
CA GLY A 622 -33.29 17.92 33.87
C GLY A 622 -32.98 18.43 32.46
N ARG A 623 -33.99 19.02 31.82
CA ARG A 623 -33.86 19.91 30.66
C ARG A 623 -33.30 21.25 31.13
N THR A 624 -32.37 21.83 30.37
CA THR A 624 -32.50 23.25 29.98
C THR A 624 -31.82 23.49 28.64
N GLN A 625 -32.50 24.26 27.80
CA GLN A 625 -32.16 24.59 26.42
C GLN A 625 -32.01 26.12 26.34
N HIS A 626 -31.12 26.57 25.43
CA HIS A 626 -31.06 27.87 24.74
C HIS A 626 -30.15 29.03 25.24
N ARG A 627 -29.40 29.52 24.23
CA ARG A 627 -29.00 30.92 23.88
C ARG A 627 -27.75 31.49 24.57
N PHE A 628 -26.65 31.78 23.85
CA PHE A 628 -26.45 32.96 22.97
C PHE A 628 -25.06 32.88 22.30
N HIS A 629 -24.92 33.62 21.20
CA HIS A 629 -23.80 33.67 20.26
C HIS A 629 -22.86 34.86 20.53
N SER A 630 -21.60 34.74 20.08
CA SER A 630 -20.62 35.79 19.73
C SER A 630 -19.91 36.62 20.83
N LEU A 631 -18.56 36.60 20.84
CA LEU A 631 -17.67 37.69 20.36
C LEU A 631 -16.21 37.50 20.81
N VAL A 632 -15.34 37.29 19.80
CA VAL A 632 -14.10 38.06 19.50
C VAL A 632 -12.96 38.13 20.53
N GLN A 633 -11.88 37.43 20.14
CA GLN A 633 -10.50 37.90 20.03
C GLN A 633 -10.11 39.19 20.77
N LYS A 634 -9.15 39.07 21.68
CA LYS A 634 -7.93 39.90 21.81
C LYS A 634 -7.27 39.54 23.13
N ARG A 635 -6.03 39.05 23.13
CA ARG A 635 -4.98 39.55 24.05
C ARG A 635 -3.60 38.90 23.81
N HIS A 636 -2.67 39.81 23.53
CA HIS A 636 -1.25 39.82 23.89
C HIS A 636 -0.24 38.96 23.13
N ARG A 637 0.20 39.54 22.01
CA ARG A 637 1.62 39.70 21.65
C ARG A 637 2.27 40.77 22.56
N LYS A 638 3.43 40.48 23.18
CA LYS A 638 4.64 41.36 23.19
C LYS A 638 5.84 40.79 23.97
N GLN A 639 7.02 41.25 23.50
CA GLN A 639 8.44 41.03 23.89
C GLN A 639 9.08 39.80 23.22
N GLY A 640 10.04 39.87 22.28
CA GLY A 640 11.04 40.89 21.86
C GLY A 640 12.44 40.43 22.32
N ARG A 641 13.55 40.42 21.57
CA ARG A 641 13.94 40.79 20.19
C ARG A 641 15.44 40.40 20.04
N SER A 642 15.89 39.82 18.93
CA SER A 642 17.23 40.09 18.34
C SER A 642 17.43 39.38 16.98
N SER A 643 17.31 40.12 15.88
CA SER A 643 18.21 40.03 14.71
C SER A 643 17.89 41.15 13.70
N SER A 644 18.90 41.48 12.90
CA SER A 644 19.18 42.63 12.02
C SER A 644 18.21 42.88 10.83
N PRO A 645 18.31 44.03 10.12
CA PRO A 645 17.21 44.59 9.33
C PRO A 645 17.18 44.06 7.88
N SER A 646 15.99 43.65 7.42
CA SER A 646 15.66 43.52 6.01
C SER A 646 14.36 44.27 5.71
N GLN A 647 14.23 44.66 4.44
CA GLN A 647 13.37 45.69 3.86
C GLN A 647 11.90 45.67 4.32
N ARG A 648 11.31 46.86 4.51
CA ARG A 648 9.87 47.03 4.75
C ARG A 648 9.11 46.66 3.48
N SER A 649 8.43 45.51 3.45
CA SER A 649 7.29 45.29 2.55
C SER A 649 6.08 46.03 3.10
N THR A 650 5.29 46.64 2.23
CA THR A 650 3.95 47.14 2.57
C THR A 650 3.11 45.98 3.13
N PRO A 651 2.27 46.20 4.15
CA PRO A 651 1.36 45.16 4.62
C PRO A 651 0.41 44.79 3.48
N LEU A 652 0.37 43.51 3.12
CA LEU A 652 -0.60 42.97 2.17
C LEU A 652 -2.00 43.09 2.77
N GLU A 653 -2.96 43.57 1.99
CA GLU A 653 -4.35 43.64 2.39
C GLU A 653 -4.99 42.23 2.33
N PRO A 654 -5.92 41.89 3.26
CA PRO A 654 -6.36 40.52 3.45
C PRO A 654 -7.33 40.02 2.38
N ILE A 655 -7.39 38.69 2.20
CA ILE A 655 -8.42 37.98 1.46
C ILE A 655 -9.41 37.35 2.45
N THR A 656 -10.71 37.52 2.20
CA THR A 656 -11.78 36.93 3.02
C THR A 656 -12.60 35.92 2.23
N PHE A 657 -12.68 34.71 2.75
CA PHE A 657 -13.45 33.59 2.20
C PHE A 657 -14.78 33.45 2.95
N TYR A 658 -15.85 33.11 2.24
CA TYR A 658 -17.21 32.96 2.79
C TYR A 658 -17.80 31.61 2.39
N GLU A 659 -18.44 30.95 3.36
CA GLU A 659 -18.97 29.59 3.20
C GLU A 659 -20.18 29.53 2.26
N GLU A 660 -20.95 30.61 2.16
CA GLU A 660 -22.13 30.73 1.31
C GLU A 660 -21.93 31.78 0.19
N LYS A 661 -22.89 31.84 -0.74
CA LYS A 661 -22.91 32.84 -1.82
C LYS A 661 -23.21 34.23 -1.26
N HIS A 662 -22.87 35.28 -2.01
CA HIS A 662 -23.15 36.68 -1.67
C HIS A 662 -22.63 37.10 -0.28
N PHE A 663 -21.46 36.61 0.10
CA PHE A 663 -20.72 36.96 1.32
C PHE A 663 -21.46 36.62 2.62
N GLN A 664 -22.24 35.54 2.60
CA GLN A 664 -22.99 35.03 3.75
C GLN A 664 -22.29 33.83 4.41
N GLY A 665 -22.81 33.40 5.56
CA GLY A 665 -22.32 32.24 6.30
C GLY A 665 -21.07 32.51 7.14
N ARG A 666 -20.34 31.43 7.49
CA ARG A 666 -19.06 31.55 8.19
C ARG A 666 -18.03 32.20 7.26
N ARG A 667 -17.10 32.97 7.84
CA ARG A 667 -16.02 33.62 7.09
C ARG A 667 -14.65 33.33 7.71
N TYR A 668 -13.64 33.28 6.86
CA TYR A 668 -12.23 33.16 7.24
C TYR A 668 -11.44 34.25 6.52
N GLU A 669 -10.66 35.00 7.27
CA GLU A 669 -9.84 36.10 6.78
C GLU A 669 -8.37 35.68 6.84
N CYS A 670 -7.64 35.94 5.76
CA CYS A 670 -6.25 35.54 5.59
C CYS A 670 -5.41 36.75 5.16
N ASP A 671 -4.34 37.04 5.91
CA ASP A 671 -3.42 38.16 5.69
C ASP A 671 -2.04 37.71 5.19
N SER A 672 -1.85 36.40 4.99
CA SER A 672 -0.59 35.77 4.59
C SER A 672 -0.86 34.45 3.86
N ASP A 673 0.21 33.80 3.37
CA ASP A 673 0.10 32.48 2.76
C ASP A 673 -0.47 31.45 3.76
N CYS A 674 -1.55 30.77 3.38
CA CYS A 674 -2.19 29.76 4.21
C CYS A 674 -2.20 28.41 3.49
N PRO A 675 -1.42 27.42 3.98
CA PRO A 675 -1.34 26.10 3.35
C PRO A 675 -2.58 25.23 3.60
N ASP A 676 -3.37 25.51 4.64
CA ASP A 676 -4.63 24.79 4.89
C ASP A 676 -5.56 25.62 5.78
N PHE A 677 -6.71 26.04 5.25
CA PHE A 677 -7.80 26.66 6.00
C PHE A 677 -9.07 25.81 6.10
N HIS A 678 -9.02 24.52 5.73
CA HIS A 678 -10.18 23.62 5.76
C HIS A 678 -10.75 23.43 7.18
N THR A 679 -9.91 23.60 8.21
CA THR A 679 -10.36 23.57 9.62
C THR A 679 -11.21 24.79 10.00
N TYR A 680 -11.06 25.92 9.29
CA TYR A 680 -11.80 27.16 9.52
C TYR A 680 -13.00 27.29 8.59
N LEU A 681 -12.90 26.81 7.35
CA LEU A 681 -13.98 26.78 6.36
C LEU A 681 -14.07 25.42 5.68
N SER A 682 -15.24 24.79 5.76
CA SER A 682 -15.49 23.48 5.12
C SER A 682 -15.70 23.55 3.61
N ARG A 683 -16.03 24.75 3.10
CA ARG A 683 -16.29 25.09 1.69
C ARG A 683 -16.20 26.61 1.51
N CYS A 684 -16.12 27.08 0.26
CA CYS A 684 -16.05 28.49 -0.08
C CYS A 684 -16.89 28.80 -1.33
N ASN A 685 -17.95 29.59 -1.15
CA ASN A 685 -18.89 29.95 -2.21
C ASN A 685 -18.79 31.42 -2.64
N SER A 686 -18.18 32.29 -1.83
CA SER A 686 -17.88 33.68 -2.23
C SER A 686 -16.60 34.20 -1.57
N ILE A 687 -15.92 35.17 -2.20
CA ILE A 687 -14.61 35.69 -1.78
C ILE A 687 -14.57 37.21 -1.93
N ARG A 688 -13.97 37.90 -0.97
CA ARG A 688 -13.57 39.31 -1.10
C ARG A 688 -12.06 39.42 -1.03
N VAL A 689 -11.45 40.09 -1.99
CA VAL A 689 -10.03 40.44 -1.97
C VAL A 689 -9.94 41.93 -1.68
N GLU A 690 -9.54 42.29 -0.46
CA GLU A 690 -9.51 43.69 -0.01
C GLU A 690 -8.36 44.47 -0.68
N GLY A 691 -7.27 43.80 -1.07
CA GLY A 691 -6.22 44.38 -1.92
C GLY A 691 -5.15 43.37 -2.33
N GLY A 692 -4.32 43.76 -3.31
CA GLY A 692 -3.34 42.89 -3.95
C GLY A 692 -3.94 41.82 -4.86
N ALA A 693 -3.09 40.87 -5.25
CA ALA A 693 -3.50 39.69 -6.01
C ALA A 693 -3.20 38.42 -5.20
N TRP A 694 -4.08 37.44 -5.30
CA TRP A 694 -4.02 36.19 -4.56
C TRP A 694 -4.19 35.02 -5.52
N VAL A 695 -3.51 33.91 -5.24
CA VAL A 695 -3.80 32.62 -5.86
C VAL A 695 -4.46 31.72 -4.84
N VAL A 696 -5.61 31.17 -5.19
CA VAL A 696 -6.37 30.24 -4.34
C VAL A 696 -6.38 28.86 -4.98
N TYR A 697 -6.31 27.83 -4.15
CA TYR A 697 -6.19 26.44 -4.59
C TYR A 697 -7.31 25.58 -4.02
N GLU A 698 -7.80 24.66 -4.85
CA GLU A 698 -8.86 23.73 -4.50
C GLU A 698 -8.50 22.84 -3.29
N ARG A 699 -7.24 22.38 -3.21
CA ARG A 699 -6.77 21.45 -2.17
C ARG A 699 -5.77 22.09 -1.21
N PRO A 700 -5.53 21.48 -0.03
CA PRO A 700 -4.49 21.91 0.88
C PRO A 700 -3.09 21.85 0.23
N ASN A 701 -2.15 22.59 0.82
CA ASN A 701 -0.75 22.68 0.42
C ASN A 701 -0.54 23.14 -1.04
N PHE A 702 -1.36 24.10 -1.49
CA PHE A 702 -1.23 24.77 -2.79
C PHE A 702 -1.39 23.82 -3.99
N ALA A 703 -2.30 22.85 -3.86
CA ALA A 703 -2.50 21.79 -4.83
C ALA A 703 -3.89 21.83 -5.49
N GLY A 704 -4.02 21.19 -6.65
CA GLY A 704 -5.28 21.13 -7.40
C GLY A 704 -5.44 22.30 -8.36
N ASN A 705 -6.68 22.58 -8.76
CA ASN A 705 -6.95 23.72 -9.62
C ASN A 705 -6.60 25.01 -8.87
N MET A 706 -5.89 25.91 -9.55
CA MET A 706 -5.54 27.22 -9.02
C MET A 706 -6.35 28.30 -9.73
N PHE A 707 -6.69 29.36 -9.01
CA PHE A 707 -7.42 30.51 -9.52
C PHE A 707 -6.74 31.78 -9.05
N VAL A 708 -6.39 32.66 -10.00
CA VAL A 708 -5.81 33.96 -9.70
C VAL A 708 -6.93 34.98 -9.52
N LEU A 709 -6.95 35.63 -8.36
CA LEU A 709 -7.90 36.64 -7.94
C LEU A 709 -7.17 37.97 -7.76
N THR A 710 -7.68 39.01 -8.37
CA THR A 710 -7.22 40.39 -8.16
C THR A 710 -8.14 41.07 -7.15
N HIS A 711 -7.80 42.29 -6.74
CA HIS A 711 -8.68 43.11 -5.91
C HIS A 711 -10.11 43.13 -6.47
N GLY A 712 -11.09 42.86 -5.59
CA GLY A 712 -12.50 42.85 -5.95
C GLY A 712 -13.38 41.87 -5.17
N GLU A 713 -14.66 41.93 -5.50
CA GLU A 713 -15.71 41.12 -4.89
C GLU A 713 -16.14 39.98 -5.82
N TYR A 714 -16.11 38.75 -5.32
CA TYR A 714 -16.50 37.55 -6.04
C TYR A 714 -17.69 36.88 -5.34
N PRO A 715 -18.95 37.26 -5.67
CA PRO A 715 -20.14 36.83 -4.94
C PRO A 715 -20.50 35.34 -5.11
N GLU A 716 -19.92 34.65 -6.10
CA GLU A 716 -20.18 33.23 -6.38
C GLU A 716 -18.92 32.57 -6.96
N TYR A 717 -18.74 31.26 -6.75
CA TYR A 717 -17.55 30.55 -7.21
C TYR A 717 -17.36 30.54 -8.73
N GLN A 718 -18.45 30.68 -9.49
CA GLN A 718 -18.39 30.87 -10.94
C GLN A 718 -17.65 32.15 -11.34
N ARG A 719 -17.62 33.18 -10.48
CA ARG A 719 -16.98 34.47 -10.79
C ARG A 719 -15.46 34.40 -10.85
N TRP A 720 -14.84 33.43 -10.17
CA TRP A 720 -13.41 33.12 -10.33
C TRP A 720 -13.16 31.89 -11.20
N MET A 721 -14.17 31.44 -11.95
CA MET A 721 -14.13 30.25 -12.79
C MET A 721 -13.91 28.95 -12.00
N GLY A 722 -14.31 28.92 -10.72
CA GLY A 722 -14.30 27.71 -9.91
C GLY A 722 -15.22 26.64 -10.50
N LEU A 723 -14.75 25.39 -10.56
CA LEU A 723 -15.57 24.25 -10.96
C LEU A 723 -16.55 23.83 -9.86
N ASN A 724 -16.18 24.09 -8.60
CA ASN A 724 -16.93 23.74 -7.40
C ASN A 724 -16.63 24.77 -6.29
N ASP A 725 -17.24 24.58 -5.12
CA ASP A 725 -17.08 25.41 -3.92
C ASP A 725 -15.94 24.95 -2.99
N ARG A 726 -14.98 24.18 -3.50
CA ARG A 726 -13.84 23.69 -2.71
C ARG A 726 -12.63 24.58 -2.91
N LEU A 727 -12.19 25.19 -1.83
CA LEU A 727 -10.90 25.87 -1.71
C LEU A 727 -10.34 25.55 -0.32
N SER A 728 -9.04 25.31 -0.24
CA SER A 728 -8.42 24.92 1.03
C SER A 728 -7.09 25.61 1.31
N SER A 729 -6.46 26.26 0.32
CA SER A 729 -5.21 27.00 0.55
C SER A 729 -5.10 28.22 -0.36
N CYS A 730 -4.30 29.21 0.05
CA CYS A 730 -4.11 30.46 -0.69
C CYS A 730 -2.71 31.05 -0.48
N LYS A 731 -2.22 31.80 -1.48
CA LYS A 731 -0.97 32.58 -1.39
C LYS A 731 -1.17 33.99 -1.90
N ALA A 732 -0.47 34.93 -1.29
CA ALA A 732 -0.37 36.29 -1.81
C ALA A 732 0.61 36.31 -2.99
N ILE A 733 0.25 37.02 -4.06
CA ILE A 733 1.11 37.22 -5.23
C ILE A 733 1.85 38.53 -5.03
N HIS A 734 3.18 38.46 -4.94
CA HIS A 734 4.02 39.64 -4.77
C HIS A 734 4.25 40.32 -6.13
N LEU A 735 3.41 41.30 -6.44
CA LEU A 735 3.58 42.16 -7.62
C LEU A 735 4.66 43.21 -7.32
N SER A 736 5.67 43.29 -8.20
CA SER A 736 6.69 44.34 -8.11
C SER A 736 6.10 45.66 -8.63
N SER A 737 5.87 46.65 -7.77
CA SER A 737 5.30 47.93 -8.17
C SER A 737 6.20 48.66 -9.18
N GLY A 738 5.70 48.86 -10.41
CA GLY A 738 6.32 49.72 -11.43
C GLY A 738 7.09 49.02 -12.57
N GLY A 739 6.93 47.71 -12.76
CA GLY A 739 7.61 46.97 -13.84
C GLY A 739 6.82 46.93 -15.15
N GLN A 740 7.51 46.99 -16.29
CA GLN A 740 6.97 46.55 -17.57
C GLN A 740 6.65 45.04 -17.48
N HIS A 741 5.60 44.57 -18.14
CA HIS A 741 5.34 43.13 -18.24
C HIS A 741 5.97 42.62 -19.52
N ARG A 742 6.74 41.54 -19.43
CA ARG A 742 7.36 40.96 -20.62
C ARG A 742 7.54 39.45 -20.50
N ILE A 743 7.04 38.74 -21.50
CA ILE A 743 7.11 37.29 -21.61
C ILE A 743 7.62 36.87 -22.99
N GLN A 744 8.47 35.86 -23.03
CA GLN A 744 8.89 35.17 -24.25
C GLN A 744 8.32 33.76 -24.26
N ILE A 745 7.71 33.34 -25.35
CA ILE A 745 7.13 32.01 -25.53
C ILE A 745 7.82 31.29 -26.69
N PHE A 746 7.99 29.98 -26.55
CA PHE A 746 8.77 29.15 -27.47
C PHE A 746 7.94 27.96 -27.95
N GLU A 747 8.05 27.67 -29.24
CA GLU A 747 7.34 26.58 -29.90
C GLU A 747 7.85 25.20 -29.45
N LYS A 748 9.13 25.04 -29.09
CA LYS A 748 9.70 23.78 -28.60
C LYS A 748 10.21 23.92 -27.16
N GLY A 749 10.32 22.77 -26.49
CA GLY A 749 10.89 22.69 -25.15
C GLY A 749 12.36 23.13 -25.13
N ASP A 750 12.87 23.39 -23.93
CA ASP A 750 14.25 23.80 -23.68
C ASP A 750 14.67 25.05 -24.48
N PHE A 751 13.72 25.97 -24.72
CA PHE A 751 13.86 27.24 -25.47
C PHE A 751 14.26 27.07 -26.95
N GLY A 752 13.91 25.92 -27.55
CA GLY A 752 14.10 25.68 -28.97
C GLY A 752 12.92 26.14 -29.82
N GLY A 753 13.11 26.14 -31.15
CA GLY A 753 12.06 26.50 -32.11
C GLY A 753 11.86 28.00 -32.27
N GLN A 754 10.73 28.38 -32.86
CA GLN A 754 10.39 29.80 -33.04
C GLN A 754 10.09 30.44 -31.67
N MET A 755 10.59 31.67 -31.48
CA MET A 755 10.36 32.49 -30.29
C MET A 755 9.45 33.66 -30.63
N TYR A 756 8.51 33.95 -29.73
CA TYR A 756 7.64 35.12 -29.77
C TYR A 756 7.75 35.87 -28.44
N GLU A 757 7.79 37.21 -28.49
CA GLU A 757 7.82 38.07 -27.32
C GLU A 757 6.53 38.89 -27.27
N SER A 758 5.93 39.02 -26.09
CA SER A 758 4.76 39.86 -25.86
C SER A 758 4.87 40.63 -24.54
N THR A 759 4.31 41.84 -24.56
CA THR A 759 4.15 42.72 -23.39
C THR A 759 2.68 42.96 -23.04
N GLU A 760 1.76 42.39 -23.82
CA GLU A 760 0.32 42.61 -23.71
C GLU A 760 -0.42 41.28 -23.47
N ASP A 761 -1.69 41.38 -23.09
CA ASP A 761 -2.57 40.22 -22.92
C ASP A 761 -2.92 39.62 -24.28
N CYS A 762 -2.81 38.29 -24.40
CA CYS A 762 -3.12 37.54 -25.61
C CYS A 762 -4.39 36.69 -25.38
N PRO A 763 -5.56 37.11 -25.90
CA PRO A 763 -6.82 36.34 -25.76
C PRO A 763 -6.88 35.10 -26.66
N SER A 764 -6.04 34.98 -27.70
CA SER A 764 -6.00 33.83 -28.59
C SER A 764 -4.60 33.62 -29.18
N VAL A 765 -3.86 32.66 -28.60
CA VAL A 765 -2.50 32.30 -29.05
C VAL A 765 -2.50 31.81 -30.51
N LEU A 766 -3.58 31.13 -30.92
CA LEU A 766 -3.74 30.64 -32.28
C LEU A 766 -3.92 31.78 -33.29
N ASP A 767 -4.63 32.85 -32.93
CA ASP A 767 -4.86 33.96 -33.84
C ASP A 767 -3.65 34.89 -33.93
N GLU A 768 -2.98 35.13 -32.80
CA GLU A 768 -1.87 36.06 -32.69
C GLU A 768 -0.53 35.46 -33.16
N PHE A 769 -0.20 34.25 -32.70
CA PHE A 769 1.09 33.62 -32.96
C PHE A 769 1.02 32.44 -33.93
N ARG A 770 -0.18 32.05 -34.38
CA ARG A 770 -0.41 30.89 -35.28
C ARG A 770 0.12 29.55 -34.75
N ILE A 771 0.33 29.45 -33.43
CA ILE A 771 0.74 28.22 -32.74
C ILE A 771 -0.40 27.70 -31.85
N ARG A 772 -0.45 26.38 -31.62
CA ARG A 772 -1.47 25.74 -30.78
C ARG A 772 -0.96 25.35 -29.39
N GLU A 773 0.35 25.36 -29.20
CA GLU A 773 1.02 24.83 -28.03
C GLU A 773 2.21 25.71 -27.67
N ILE A 774 2.40 25.96 -26.38
CA ILE A 774 3.55 26.66 -25.82
C ILE A 774 4.36 25.63 -25.04
N ASN A 775 5.60 25.37 -25.47
CA ASN A 775 6.41 24.29 -24.92
C ASN A 775 7.51 24.78 -23.97
N ALA A 776 7.90 26.04 -24.04
CA ALA A 776 8.73 26.71 -23.07
C ALA A 776 8.39 28.20 -23.02
N CYS A 777 8.68 28.87 -21.91
CA CYS A 777 8.55 30.32 -21.81
C CYS A 777 9.57 30.93 -20.83
N LYS A 778 9.83 32.22 -20.99
CA LYS A 778 10.63 33.03 -20.06
C LYS A 778 9.81 34.24 -19.65
N VAL A 779 9.47 34.31 -18.37
CA VAL A 779 8.88 35.51 -17.79
C VAL A 779 10.01 36.42 -17.38
N LEU A 780 10.29 37.43 -18.20
CA LEU A 780 11.38 38.36 -17.96
C LEU A 780 11.00 39.34 -16.85
N GLU A 781 9.77 39.85 -16.92
CA GLU A 781 9.24 40.87 -16.01
C GLU A 781 7.72 40.71 -15.80
N GLY A 782 7.26 41.07 -14.61
CA GLY A 782 5.88 40.89 -14.16
C GLY A 782 5.54 39.46 -13.75
N ALA A 783 4.26 39.25 -13.44
CA ALA A 783 3.65 37.94 -13.24
C ALA A 783 2.55 37.74 -14.29
N TRP A 784 2.38 36.51 -14.75
CA TRP A 784 1.51 36.17 -15.87
C TRP A 784 0.62 34.97 -15.52
N VAL A 785 -0.51 34.86 -16.21
CA VAL A 785 -1.41 33.70 -16.10
C VAL A 785 -1.59 33.08 -17.48
N PHE A 786 -1.29 31.79 -17.59
CA PHE A 786 -1.63 30.98 -18.76
C PHE A 786 -3.00 30.33 -18.59
N TYR A 787 -3.73 30.21 -19.69
CA TYR A 787 -5.06 29.61 -19.76
C TYR A 787 -5.11 28.50 -20.81
N GLU A 788 -5.75 27.40 -20.45
CA GLU A 788 -5.93 26.24 -21.32
C GLU A 788 -6.82 26.53 -22.55
N HIS A 789 -7.75 27.48 -22.45
CA HIS A 789 -8.68 27.85 -23.53
C HIS A 789 -8.53 29.31 -23.95
N PRO A 790 -9.00 29.69 -25.15
CA PRO A 790 -9.04 31.09 -25.58
C PRO A 790 -9.91 31.96 -24.65
N ASN A 791 -9.70 33.27 -24.71
CA ASN A 791 -10.43 34.29 -23.95
C ASN A 791 -10.37 34.12 -22.43
N PHE A 792 -9.18 33.72 -21.92
CA PHE A 792 -8.87 33.59 -20.49
C PHE A 792 -9.77 32.60 -19.75
N ARG A 793 -10.05 31.45 -20.37
CA ARG A 793 -10.93 30.39 -19.84
C ARG A 793 -10.18 29.07 -19.62
N GLY A 794 -10.83 28.17 -18.89
CA GLY A 794 -10.27 26.85 -18.58
C GLY A 794 -9.31 26.91 -17.39
N ARG A 795 -8.41 25.93 -17.30
CA ARG A 795 -7.42 25.86 -16.22
C ARG A 795 -6.43 27.03 -16.32
N GLN A 796 -6.04 27.54 -15.15
CA GLN A 796 -5.11 28.64 -14.99
C GLN A 796 -3.77 28.14 -14.47
N TYR A 797 -2.68 28.78 -14.91
CA TYR A 797 -1.33 28.51 -14.41
C TYR A 797 -0.64 29.84 -14.10
N LEU A 798 -0.18 30.01 -12.86
CA LEU A 798 0.56 31.20 -12.44
C LEU A 798 2.03 31.08 -12.86
N LEU A 799 2.54 32.09 -13.55
CA LEU A 799 3.94 32.21 -13.90
C LEU A 799 4.52 33.45 -13.22
N GLU A 800 5.47 33.20 -12.32
CA GLU A 800 6.30 34.24 -11.72
C GLU A 800 7.54 34.47 -12.58
N LYS A 801 8.30 35.51 -12.28
CA LYS A 801 9.55 35.82 -12.98
C LYS A 801 10.50 34.60 -12.94
N GLY A 802 10.85 34.07 -14.11
CA GLY A 802 11.61 32.84 -14.19
C GLY A 802 11.70 32.24 -15.60
N GLU A 803 12.45 31.14 -15.67
CA GLU A 803 12.67 30.36 -16.90
C GLU A 803 11.95 29.01 -16.79
N TYR A 804 11.02 28.76 -17.71
CA TYR A 804 10.24 27.53 -17.76
C TYR A 804 10.56 26.77 -19.05
N ARG A 805 11.31 25.68 -18.92
CA ARG A 805 11.85 24.92 -20.05
C ARG A 805 10.84 23.94 -20.63
N LYS A 806 9.85 23.50 -19.83
CA LYS A 806 8.84 22.50 -20.19
C LYS A 806 7.49 22.83 -19.56
N PRO A 807 6.35 22.35 -20.11
CA PRO A 807 5.03 22.66 -19.55
C PRO A 807 4.81 22.25 -18.10
N VAL A 808 5.49 21.19 -17.66
CA VAL A 808 5.46 20.72 -16.27
C VAL A 808 6.03 21.75 -15.30
N ASP A 809 6.91 22.66 -15.75
CA ASP A 809 7.57 23.65 -14.89
C ASP A 809 6.57 24.72 -14.40
N TRP A 810 5.52 25.03 -15.17
CA TRP A 810 4.40 25.90 -14.74
C TRP A 810 3.17 25.09 -14.26
N GLY A 811 3.33 23.78 -14.04
CA GLY A 811 2.30 22.90 -13.49
C GLY A 811 1.27 22.38 -14.49
N ALA A 812 1.50 22.51 -15.81
CA ALA A 812 0.60 21.96 -16.82
C ALA A 812 0.92 20.49 -17.15
N VAL A 813 -0.13 19.71 -17.41
CA VAL A 813 -0.02 18.30 -17.86
C VAL A 813 0.15 18.16 -19.37
N SER A 814 -0.16 19.22 -20.13
CA SER A 814 0.01 19.32 -21.59
C SER A 814 0.58 20.71 -21.94
N PRO A 815 1.21 20.88 -23.12
CA PRO A 815 1.68 22.19 -23.60
C PRO A 815 0.54 23.09 -24.10
N THR A 816 -0.72 22.70 -23.91
CA THR A 816 -1.89 23.41 -24.43
C THR A 816 -2.12 24.69 -23.64
N VAL A 817 -1.74 25.82 -24.24
CA VAL A 817 -2.01 27.17 -23.74
C VAL A 817 -2.59 27.96 -24.90
N GLN A 818 -3.78 28.50 -24.71
CA GLN A 818 -4.57 29.12 -25.78
C GLN A 818 -4.85 30.61 -25.52
N SER A 819 -4.61 31.10 -24.30
CA SER A 819 -4.54 32.53 -24.00
C SER A 819 -3.65 32.78 -22.78
N PHE A 820 -3.13 34.01 -22.64
CA PHE A 820 -2.36 34.42 -21.49
C PHE A 820 -2.55 35.90 -21.19
N ARG A 821 -2.45 36.30 -19.92
CA ARG A 821 -2.56 37.71 -19.52
C ARG A 821 -1.59 38.07 -18.40
N CYS A 822 -1.23 39.33 -18.33
CA CYS A 822 -0.45 39.86 -17.23
C CYS A 822 -1.33 40.03 -15.97
N ILE A 823 -0.71 39.89 -14.79
CA ILE A 823 -1.37 40.23 -13.53
C ILE A 823 -1.04 41.69 -13.22
N VAL A 824 -2.09 42.50 -13.23
CA VAL A 824 -2.09 43.91 -12.83
C VAL A 824 -2.99 44.06 -11.61
N GLU A 825 -2.58 44.91 -10.68
CA GLU A 825 -3.37 45.28 -9.50
C GLU A 825 -4.43 46.35 -9.83
#